data_AF-A0A8C6KQ89-F1
#
_entry.id   AF-A0A8C6KQ89-F1
#
_cell.length_a   1.000
_cell.length_b   1.000
_cell.length_c   1.000
_cell.angle_alpha   90.00
_cell.angle_beta   90.00
_cell.angle_gamma   90.00
#
_symmetry.space_group_name_H-M   'P 1'
#
loop_
_entity.id
_entity.type
_entity.pdbx_description
1 polymer ?
#
loop_
_entity_poly.entity_id
_entity_poly.type
_entity_poly.pdbx_seq_one_letter_code
_entity_poly.pdbx_strand_id
1 'polypeptide(L)'
;MSPIKALTMKDYENQITALKKENFNLKLRIYFMEERIQQKCDDSTEDIFKTNIELKVELESMKRELAEKQELLVSASKALESLAGRDSGEPRHVREQAQREMEALRAAFNKRIADLELCLRAAEEEVEKMAAIAEQEKLRSINMEKQLQLLSPSAAIPSPVQDLQLALQEKDHIIEQLQMTLKNQEAQIRQKSNAEEQTTAPSTDELSDLIAEKDQELRVRFLNMGDINRLESINKMLTEELNQIKSSNESLTRTLEDSQNHNKSLSVKLEEKDKEIDSEKKNALKRDKTIQGLTQVLRNKEKEIEELCQQIEDRDDALAKAREAAHKAQLQKYQGVEEHQNLLMEKQTELAQLKGEHHAKVLEAQKLQRALGRREQELADLQQTKEQLEVELEDLQQQKKKGDKAVNDLNNQLKKLGGEMKDRESILEQQYQEILDQTKRKLLTHEATIERLTTMLADKEQQLQEYINMIKELEQSKSPGSNDNMLSKLRQRLKEKENALEQALDEKYAAIEEKDNEIHQLQLSLREKERDLDRLNRLLAHNEETINNFDSVIKEKDVELQHLANTLKNLQRAKQDVEDNLNRSLREKDSIISQLQLSLEGKTKDMEEIAQSMLNQSQTQARDLAEQMGQRLKVTEAMLADAMKARERLVADNESAVEELLATISSKDQLLKESSEHFNRMLSERTQEIQDLRKHLTDKQQELSNAEKQSSSTAQESYLETAELRTLLAEKDKLIDKLLQRGQERDQFLAEVSQKAEPDHVLELRQTIQIMQDKLDEKEGELSKRNSEDHQENNTFSRKTVVVLKKELAQKTEALNKALKRENDLKIALADLQSLLSELEGRSEGQTANVESLTATLKTKEEMITVLHQRLSLGGSSQADHTQDHVIGSDMERCPPELPQRERTLIGGDSRQEALPSLVALQQEHDALNKALRAEQQLYSSLVRTVKEQDSAQRLHALQLELTAVQLLRQQLEDSIKTNEELRDDLEREMQKAKLREGAELESVRHQLEDAQRWNASLQARLGAIQNRGGGVGGASDSCETLSFSGDQTSYMSICVGEGVDDSLSELSAQELRQKVISY
;
A
#
# COMPACT_ATOMS: atom_id res chain seq x y z
N MET A 1 -32.05 58.47 -43.06
CA MET A 1 -31.00 58.64 -44.09
C MET A 1 -30.60 60.11 -44.12
N SER A 2 -29.35 60.43 -43.80
CA SER A 2 -28.79 61.77 -44.00
C SER A 2 -27.87 61.76 -45.23
N PRO A 3 -27.80 62.84 -46.04
CA PRO A 3 -27.04 62.84 -47.28
C PRO A 3 -25.54 62.68 -47.00
N ILE A 4 -24.89 61.79 -47.76
CA ILE A 4 -23.45 61.55 -47.68
C ILE A 4 -22.72 62.80 -48.15
N LYS A 5 -22.07 63.53 -47.23
CA LYS A 5 -21.09 64.55 -47.61
C LYS A 5 -19.92 63.85 -48.30
N ALA A 6 -19.62 64.24 -49.54
CA ALA A 6 -18.41 63.83 -50.20
C ALA A 6 -17.20 64.34 -49.40
N LEU A 7 -16.45 63.43 -48.79
CA LEU A 7 -15.19 63.72 -48.13
C LEU A 7 -14.18 64.15 -49.18
N THR A 8 -13.45 65.24 -48.93
CA THR A 8 -12.37 65.67 -49.82
C THR A 8 -11.16 64.76 -49.64
N MET A 9 -10.26 64.69 -50.63
CA MET A 9 -9.00 63.93 -50.51
C MET A 9 -8.22 64.29 -49.23
N LYS A 10 -8.26 65.56 -48.83
CA LYS A 10 -7.62 66.07 -47.61
C LYS A 10 -8.25 65.50 -46.33
N ASP A 11 -9.55 65.20 -46.34
CA ASP A 11 -10.23 64.58 -45.20
C ASP A 11 -9.82 63.11 -45.05
N TYR A 12 -9.63 62.38 -46.15
CA TYR A 12 -9.07 61.03 -46.13
C TYR A 12 -7.60 61.02 -45.68
N GLU A 13 -6.77 61.96 -46.13
CA GLU A 13 -5.38 62.13 -45.64
C GLU A 13 -5.33 62.43 -44.14
N ASN A 14 -6.22 63.30 -43.65
CA ASN A 14 -6.39 63.58 -42.22
C ASN A 14 -6.82 62.33 -41.45
N GLN A 15 -7.78 61.56 -41.96
CA GLN A 15 -8.26 60.33 -41.32
C GLN A 15 -7.17 59.25 -41.26
N ILE A 16 -6.42 59.04 -42.35
CA ILE A 16 -5.26 58.14 -42.37
C ILE A 16 -4.18 58.61 -41.37
N THR A 17 -3.98 59.92 -41.23
CA THR A 17 -3.01 60.48 -40.27
C THR A 17 -3.47 60.31 -38.82
N ALA A 18 -4.77 60.44 -38.55
CA ALA A 18 -5.35 60.16 -37.23
C ALA A 18 -5.21 58.67 -36.87
N LEU A 19 -5.61 57.77 -37.77
CA LEU A 19 -5.49 56.31 -37.60
C LEU A 19 -4.03 55.87 -37.40
N LYS A 20 -3.07 56.49 -38.08
CA LYS A 20 -1.62 56.23 -37.86
C LYS A 20 -1.17 56.65 -36.45
N LYS A 21 -1.63 57.80 -35.92
CA LYS A 21 -1.33 58.23 -34.55
C LYS A 21 -2.00 57.33 -33.50
N GLU A 22 -3.23 56.91 -33.75
CA GLU A 22 -3.97 55.99 -32.88
C GLU A 22 -3.31 54.60 -32.85
N ASN A 23 -2.92 54.06 -34.00
CA ASN A 23 -2.20 52.78 -34.10
C ASN A 23 -0.83 52.83 -33.40
N PHE A 24 -0.13 53.97 -33.48
CA PHE A 24 1.14 54.19 -32.75
C PHE A 24 0.93 54.23 -31.23
N ASN A 25 -0.09 54.95 -30.74
CA ASN A 25 -0.45 54.95 -29.32
C ASN A 25 -0.90 53.57 -28.82
N LEU A 26 -1.63 52.81 -29.64
CA LEU A 26 -1.99 51.42 -29.35
C LEU A 26 -0.75 50.53 -29.22
N LYS A 27 0.22 50.64 -30.13
CA LYS A 27 1.49 49.89 -30.05
C LYS A 27 2.30 50.24 -28.81
N LEU A 28 2.40 51.53 -28.44
CA LEU A 28 3.05 51.94 -27.19
C LEU A 28 2.34 51.37 -25.96
N ARG A 29 1.00 51.40 -25.94
CA ARG A 29 0.21 50.85 -24.82
C ARG A 29 0.31 49.32 -24.71
N ILE A 30 0.37 48.62 -25.85
CA ILE A 30 0.60 47.18 -25.91
C ILE A 30 2.00 46.86 -25.38
N TYR A 31 3.05 47.54 -25.87
CA TYR A 31 4.42 47.37 -25.39
C TYR A 31 4.55 47.54 -23.86
N PHE A 32 4.02 48.63 -23.29
CA PHE A 32 4.05 48.84 -21.83
C PHE A 32 3.13 47.91 -21.03
N MET A 33 2.20 47.19 -21.68
CA MET A 33 1.43 46.12 -21.04
C MET A 33 2.20 44.79 -21.10
N GLU A 34 2.81 44.46 -22.24
CA GLU A 34 3.67 43.28 -22.42
C GLU A 34 4.88 43.33 -21.49
N GLU A 35 5.60 44.44 -21.44
CA GLU A 35 6.75 44.69 -20.54
C GLU A 35 6.38 44.49 -19.06
N ARG A 36 5.19 44.96 -18.64
CA ARG A 36 4.66 44.81 -17.28
C ARG A 36 4.08 43.43 -16.96
N ILE A 37 3.70 42.65 -17.97
CA ILE A 37 3.28 41.26 -17.81
C ILE A 37 4.53 40.38 -17.69
N GLN A 38 5.51 40.59 -18.57
CA GLN A 38 6.80 39.90 -18.59
C GLN A 38 7.50 40.00 -17.22
N GLN A 39 7.74 41.22 -16.72
CA GLN A 39 8.34 41.44 -15.40
C GLN A 39 7.60 40.69 -14.28
N LYS A 40 6.27 40.73 -14.26
CA LYS A 40 5.47 40.03 -13.23
C LYS A 40 5.53 38.51 -13.34
N CYS A 41 5.62 37.97 -14.54
CA CYS A 41 5.78 36.53 -14.76
C CYS A 41 7.18 36.07 -14.35
N ASP A 42 8.21 36.88 -14.62
CA ASP A 42 9.59 36.56 -14.26
C ASP A 42 9.80 36.67 -12.72
N ASP A 43 9.37 37.78 -12.09
CA ASP A 43 9.40 37.98 -10.63
C ASP A 43 8.71 36.82 -9.87
N SER A 44 7.48 36.48 -10.27
CA SER A 44 6.72 35.41 -9.59
C SER A 44 7.27 34.02 -9.85
N THR A 45 7.99 33.81 -10.97
CA THR A 45 8.71 32.56 -11.24
C THR A 45 9.93 32.42 -10.33
N GLU A 46 10.68 33.50 -10.09
CA GLU A 46 11.81 33.49 -9.16
C GLU A 46 11.35 33.29 -7.70
N ASP A 47 10.27 33.94 -7.25
CA ASP A 47 9.67 33.69 -5.93
C ASP A 47 9.15 32.24 -5.78
N ILE A 48 8.58 31.65 -6.84
CA ILE A 48 8.17 30.22 -6.84
C ILE A 48 9.41 29.31 -6.74
N PHE A 49 10.50 29.58 -7.45
CA PHE A 49 11.72 28.78 -7.32
C PHE A 49 12.37 28.94 -5.93
N LYS A 50 12.40 30.16 -5.39
CA LYS A 50 12.93 30.45 -4.06
C LYS A 50 12.13 29.74 -2.96
N THR A 51 10.81 29.87 -2.96
CA THR A 51 9.95 29.15 -2.00
C THR A 51 10.02 27.63 -2.18
N ASN A 52 10.22 27.12 -3.41
CA ASN A 52 10.48 25.71 -3.64
C ASN A 52 11.82 25.24 -3.03
N ILE A 53 12.87 26.06 -3.11
CA ILE A 53 14.17 25.80 -2.48
C ILE A 53 14.05 25.83 -0.95
N GLU A 54 13.35 26.82 -0.39
CA GLU A 54 13.10 26.96 1.05
C GLU A 54 12.33 25.74 1.59
N LEU A 55 11.19 25.39 0.99
CA LEU A 55 10.40 24.20 1.34
C LEU A 55 11.19 22.89 1.18
N LYS A 56 12.14 22.83 0.23
CA LYS A 56 13.00 21.66 0.02
C LYS A 56 14.12 21.55 1.06
N VAL A 57 14.65 22.67 1.54
CA VAL A 57 15.57 22.73 2.67
C VAL A 57 14.86 22.36 3.98
N GLU A 58 13.64 22.88 4.20
CA GLU A 58 12.78 22.48 5.33
C GLU A 58 12.47 20.98 5.31
N LEU A 59 12.06 20.43 4.16
CA LEU A 59 11.85 18.99 4.01
C LEU A 59 13.10 18.16 4.32
N GLU A 60 14.27 18.59 3.88
CA GLU A 60 15.52 17.86 4.15
C GLU A 60 15.97 18.00 5.61
N SER A 61 15.67 19.13 6.26
CA SER A 61 15.89 19.33 7.70
C SER A 61 14.94 18.46 8.52
N MET A 62 13.65 18.45 8.20
CA MET A 62 12.63 17.62 8.86
C MET A 62 12.89 16.12 8.70
N LYS A 63 13.42 15.69 7.54
CA LYS A 63 13.93 14.31 7.37
C LYS A 63 15.12 14.00 8.28
N ARG A 64 16.06 14.94 8.44
CA ARG A 64 17.23 14.76 9.30
C ARG A 64 16.81 14.69 10.77
N GLU A 65 15.98 15.61 11.23
CA GLU A 65 15.38 15.55 12.57
C GLU A 65 14.60 14.25 12.80
N LEU A 66 13.86 13.77 11.81
CA LEU A 66 13.15 12.50 11.90
C LEU A 66 14.13 11.31 12.03
N ALA A 67 15.24 11.32 11.30
CA ALA A 67 16.29 10.31 11.40
C ALA A 67 16.99 10.36 12.77
N GLU A 68 17.35 11.54 13.26
CA GLU A 68 17.95 11.76 14.59
C GLU A 68 16.98 11.31 15.71
N LYS A 69 15.70 11.66 15.61
CA LYS A 69 14.65 11.20 16.55
C LYS A 69 14.43 9.70 16.47
N GLN A 70 14.53 9.09 15.28
CA GLN A 70 14.44 7.65 15.08
C GLN A 70 15.66 6.91 15.68
N GLU A 71 16.86 7.48 15.56
CA GLU A 71 18.09 6.95 16.16
C GLU A 71 18.08 7.08 17.69
N LEU A 72 17.66 8.22 18.23
CA LEU A 72 17.44 8.41 19.67
C LEU A 72 16.40 7.42 20.22
N LEU A 73 15.31 7.15 19.48
CA LEU A 73 14.29 6.18 19.87
C LEU A 73 14.82 4.74 19.83
N VAL A 74 15.66 4.39 18.84
CA VAL A 74 16.36 3.09 18.80
C VAL A 74 17.39 2.98 19.93
N SER A 75 18.09 4.06 20.27
CA SER A 75 19.04 4.11 21.40
C SER A 75 18.31 3.93 22.73
N ALA A 76 17.18 4.61 22.92
CA ALA A 76 16.33 4.45 24.10
C ALA A 76 15.72 3.03 24.18
N SER A 77 15.30 2.43 23.05
CA SER A 77 14.84 1.03 23.00
C SER A 77 15.95 0.08 23.46
N LYS A 78 17.18 0.24 22.94
CA LYS A 78 18.34 -0.56 23.34
C LYS A 78 18.71 -0.36 24.82
N ALA A 79 18.60 0.86 25.35
CA ALA A 79 18.85 1.14 26.76
C ALA A 79 17.78 0.47 27.66
N LEU A 80 16.51 0.52 27.27
CA LEU A 80 15.41 -0.17 27.96
C LEU A 80 15.51 -1.69 27.85
N GLU A 81 15.91 -2.22 26.69
CA GLU A 81 16.19 -3.65 26.49
C GLU A 81 17.40 -4.10 27.33
N SER A 82 18.46 -3.28 27.44
CA SER A 82 19.62 -3.55 28.31
C SER A 82 19.34 -3.39 29.81
N LEU A 83 18.32 -2.62 30.19
CA LEU A 83 17.81 -2.53 31.56
C LEU A 83 16.93 -3.73 31.89
N ALA A 84 16.05 -4.14 30.97
CA ALA A 84 15.19 -5.32 31.12
C ALA A 84 15.95 -6.65 30.99
N GLY A 85 17.14 -6.64 30.39
CA GLY A 85 18.06 -7.78 30.24
C GLY A 85 19.15 -7.88 31.31
N ARG A 86 19.06 -7.13 32.42
CA ARG A 86 19.84 -7.38 33.63
C ARG A 86 18.95 -8.04 34.68
N ASP A 87 19.48 -9.08 35.32
CA ASP A 87 18.72 -9.95 36.22
C ASP A 87 18.20 -9.24 37.49
N SER A 88 16.97 -8.72 37.40
CA SER A 88 16.10 -8.46 38.55
C SER A 88 14.71 -9.04 38.27
N GLY A 89 13.92 -9.33 39.31
CA GLY A 89 12.57 -9.88 39.15
C GLY A 89 11.52 -8.90 38.59
N GLU A 90 11.89 -7.61 38.48
CA GLU A 90 10.98 -6.51 38.18
C GLU A 90 10.35 -6.57 36.78
N PRO A 91 11.09 -6.76 35.65
CA PRO A 91 10.46 -6.83 34.33
C PRO A 91 9.50 -8.02 34.18
N ARG A 92 9.67 -9.10 34.95
CA ARG A 92 8.68 -10.19 35.01
C ARG A 92 7.43 -9.77 35.78
N HIS A 93 7.60 -9.19 36.98
CA HIS A 93 6.47 -8.68 37.75
C HIS A 93 5.70 -7.58 37.00
N VAL A 94 6.39 -6.64 36.35
CA VAL A 94 5.78 -5.57 35.54
C VAL A 94 5.10 -6.12 34.29
N ARG A 95 5.66 -7.14 33.62
CA ARG A 95 5.00 -7.81 32.48
C ARG A 95 3.73 -8.54 32.93
N GLU A 96 3.78 -9.28 34.03
CA GLU A 96 2.60 -9.95 34.59
C GLU A 96 1.56 -8.95 35.13
N GLN A 97 1.99 -7.84 35.73
CA GLN A 97 1.14 -6.74 36.18
C GLN A 97 0.40 -6.11 35.00
N ALA A 98 1.13 -5.67 33.97
CA ALA A 98 0.57 -5.09 32.76
C ALA A 98 -0.33 -6.09 32.00
N GLN A 99 -0.02 -7.39 32.04
CA GLN A 99 -0.86 -8.43 31.44
C GLN A 99 -2.17 -8.64 32.23
N ARG A 100 -2.13 -8.68 33.57
CA ARG A 100 -3.33 -8.69 34.42
C ARG A 100 -4.19 -7.43 34.23
N GLU A 101 -3.56 -6.26 34.09
CA GLU A 101 -4.25 -4.99 33.81
C GLU A 101 -4.87 -4.97 32.40
N MET A 102 -4.18 -5.52 31.39
CA MET A 102 -4.73 -5.69 30.04
C MET A 102 -5.90 -6.69 30.02
N GLU A 103 -5.83 -7.78 30.79
CA GLU A 103 -6.92 -8.75 30.95
C GLU A 103 -8.11 -8.15 31.71
N ALA A 104 -7.88 -7.35 32.75
CA ALA A 104 -8.92 -6.60 33.46
C ALA A 104 -9.59 -5.54 32.55
N LEU A 105 -8.81 -4.81 31.74
CA LEU A 105 -9.33 -3.89 30.73
C LEU A 105 -10.15 -4.62 29.65
N ARG A 106 -9.68 -5.77 29.15
CA ARG A 106 -10.45 -6.61 28.22
C ARG A 106 -11.75 -7.11 28.85
N ALA A 107 -11.74 -7.53 30.11
CA ALA A 107 -12.95 -7.92 30.83
C ALA A 107 -13.92 -6.75 31.01
N ALA A 108 -13.42 -5.55 31.33
CA ALA A 108 -14.22 -4.34 31.45
C ALA A 108 -14.83 -3.90 30.10
N PHE A 109 -14.07 -3.95 29.01
CA PHE A 109 -14.58 -3.67 27.66
C PHE A 109 -15.57 -4.73 27.19
N ASN A 110 -15.31 -6.02 27.39
CA ASN A 110 -16.25 -7.09 27.06
C ASN A 110 -17.56 -6.96 27.84
N LYS A 111 -17.50 -6.60 29.13
CA LYS A 111 -18.69 -6.26 29.92
C LYS A 111 -19.41 -5.05 29.33
N ARG A 112 -18.69 -3.97 29.01
CA ARG A 112 -19.29 -2.75 28.44
C ARG A 112 -19.92 -2.99 27.07
N ILE A 113 -19.35 -3.88 26.25
CA ILE A 113 -19.92 -4.34 24.99
C ILE A 113 -21.21 -5.12 25.26
N ALA A 114 -21.21 -6.08 26.18
CA ALA A 114 -22.42 -6.82 26.55
C ALA A 114 -23.53 -5.91 27.12
N ASP A 115 -23.17 -4.93 27.96
CA ASP A 115 -24.09 -3.91 28.46
C ASP A 115 -24.70 -3.09 27.30
N LEU A 116 -23.87 -2.69 26.31
CA LEU A 116 -24.29 -1.94 25.13
C LEU A 116 -25.13 -2.78 24.14
N GLU A 117 -24.82 -4.06 23.94
CA GLU A 117 -25.63 -5.00 23.15
C GLU A 117 -27.01 -5.28 23.78
N LEU A 118 -27.10 -5.20 25.11
CA LEU A 118 -28.36 -5.35 25.84
C LEU A 118 -29.18 -4.06 25.76
N CYS A 119 -28.54 -2.89 25.89
CA CYS A 119 -29.17 -1.60 25.59
C CYS A 119 -29.61 -1.48 24.12
N LEU A 120 -28.83 -2.00 23.17
CA LEU A 120 -29.17 -2.01 21.75
C LEU A 120 -30.42 -2.86 21.51
N ARG A 121 -30.46 -4.09 22.00
CA ARG A 121 -31.64 -4.97 21.89
C ARG A 121 -32.88 -4.38 22.55
N ALA A 122 -32.74 -3.72 23.70
CA ALA A 122 -33.85 -3.00 24.33
C ALA A 122 -34.34 -1.82 23.45
N ALA A 123 -33.45 -1.10 22.76
CA ALA A 123 -33.84 -0.05 21.83
C ALA A 123 -34.46 -0.61 20.53
N GLU A 124 -33.97 -1.75 20.02
CA GLU A 124 -34.55 -2.48 18.89
C GLU A 124 -35.97 -2.96 19.21
N GLU A 125 -36.20 -3.53 20.39
CA GLU A 125 -37.54 -3.88 20.87
C GLU A 125 -38.48 -2.67 20.98
N GLU A 126 -38.02 -1.52 21.47
CA GLU A 126 -38.85 -0.30 21.53
C GLU A 126 -39.11 0.27 20.13
N VAL A 127 -38.17 0.16 19.19
CA VAL A 127 -38.39 0.52 17.78
C VAL A 127 -39.39 -0.42 17.11
N GLU A 128 -39.35 -1.72 17.40
CA GLU A 128 -40.34 -2.69 16.88
C GLU A 128 -41.74 -2.44 17.48
N LYS A 129 -41.84 -2.11 18.77
CA LYS A 129 -43.08 -1.65 19.41
C LYS A 129 -43.62 -0.37 18.76
N MET A 130 -42.76 0.63 18.52
CA MET A 130 -43.14 1.87 17.82
C MET A 130 -43.56 1.62 16.37
N ALA A 131 -42.91 0.69 15.66
CA ALA A 131 -43.30 0.30 14.31
C ALA A 131 -44.67 -0.39 14.28
N ALA A 132 -44.94 -1.30 15.22
CA ALA A 132 -46.24 -1.95 15.37
C ALA A 132 -47.36 -0.94 15.70
N ILE A 133 -47.09 0.05 16.56
CA ILE A 133 -48.01 1.16 16.86
C ILE A 133 -48.26 2.01 15.59
N ALA A 134 -47.20 2.38 14.87
CA ALA A 134 -47.33 3.17 13.63
C ALA A 134 -48.09 2.41 12.52
N GLU A 135 -47.92 1.09 12.40
CA GLU A 135 -48.72 0.29 11.47
C GLU A 135 -50.19 0.16 11.93
N GLN A 136 -50.44 0.04 13.24
CA GLN A 136 -51.79 0.08 13.79
C GLN A 136 -52.48 1.44 13.53
N GLU A 137 -51.76 2.55 13.69
CA GLU A 137 -52.28 3.89 13.35
C GLU A 137 -52.48 4.08 11.84
N LYS A 138 -51.58 3.57 11.00
CA LYS A 138 -51.74 3.56 9.54
C LYS A 138 -52.99 2.78 9.11
N LEU A 139 -53.23 1.59 9.68
CA LEU A 139 -54.44 0.80 9.45
C LEU A 139 -55.70 1.51 9.95
N ARG A 140 -55.62 2.19 11.11
CA ARG A 140 -56.69 3.02 11.65
C ARG A 140 -57.00 4.22 10.74
N SER A 141 -55.97 4.90 10.22
CA SER A 141 -56.09 6.02 9.29
C SER A 141 -56.71 5.59 7.97
N ILE A 142 -56.27 4.46 7.38
CA ILE A 142 -56.88 3.89 6.16
C ILE A 142 -58.34 3.51 6.39
N ASN A 143 -58.71 3.04 7.59
CA ASN A 143 -60.11 2.76 7.93
C ASN A 143 -60.93 4.06 8.09
N MET A 144 -60.36 5.09 8.71
CA MET A 144 -60.94 6.43 8.84
C MET A 144 -61.15 7.08 7.48
N GLU A 145 -60.16 6.99 6.58
CA GLU A 145 -60.20 7.51 5.21
C GLU A 145 -61.27 6.81 4.36
N LYS A 146 -61.39 5.47 4.47
CA LYS A 146 -62.49 4.71 3.86
C LYS A 146 -63.86 5.13 4.40
N GLN A 147 -63.97 5.45 5.68
CA GLN A 147 -65.21 5.97 6.27
C GLN A 147 -65.54 7.40 5.79
N LEU A 148 -64.53 8.25 5.62
CA LEU A 148 -64.69 9.61 5.06
C LEU A 148 -65.08 9.59 3.56
N GLN A 149 -64.50 8.67 2.78
CA GLN A 149 -64.89 8.43 1.38
C GLN A 149 -66.32 7.89 1.26
N LEU A 150 -66.79 7.10 2.23
CA LEU A 150 -68.19 6.64 2.31
C LEU A 150 -69.20 7.70 2.78
N LEU A 151 -68.73 8.84 3.31
CA LEU A 151 -69.57 9.90 3.91
C LEU A 151 -69.62 11.21 3.11
N SER A 152 -69.09 11.24 1.88
CA SER A 152 -68.95 12.46 1.07
C SER A 152 -69.81 12.48 -0.21
N PRO A 153 -71.15 12.64 -0.13
CA PRO A 153 -72.00 12.81 -1.30
C PRO A 153 -71.93 14.25 -1.86
N SER A 154 -71.47 14.38 -3.10
CA SER A 154 -71.71 15.48 -4.06
C SER A 154 -72.06 16.88 -3.49
N ALA A 155 -71.06 17.73 -3.32
CA ALA A 155 -71.23 19.19 -3.29
C ALA A 155 -70.14 19.86 -4.14
N ALA A 156 -70.52 20.45 -5.28
CA ALA A 156 -69.59 21.16 -6.16
C ALA A 156 -69.40 22.62 -5.71
N ILE A 157 -68.15 23.02 -5.50
CA ILE A 157 -67.74 24.44 -5.39
C ILE A 157 -66.53 24.64 -6.33
N PRO A 158 -66.46 25.70 -7.16
CA PRO A 158 -65.53 25.73 -8.29
C PRO A 158 -64.10 26.12 -7.91
N SER A 159 -63.11 25.59 -8.64
CA SER A 159 -61.74 26.11 -8.61
C SER A 159 -61.55 27.22 -9.68
N PRO A 160 -60.68 28.22 -9.45
CA PRO A 160 -60.61 29.43 -10.28
C PRO A 160 -59.81 29.24 -11.58
N VAL A 161 -60.25 28.31 -12.42
CA VAL A 161 -59.62 28.00 -13.72
C VAL A 161 -60.44 28.57 -14.91
N GLN A 162 -61.75 28.72 -14.74
CA GLN A 162 -62.66 29.20 -15.79
C GLN A 162 -62.34 30.64 -16.25
N ASP A 163 -62.08 31.55 -15.30
CA ASP A 163 -61.92 32.98 -15.58
C ASP A 163 -60.67 33.29 -16.40
N LEU A 164 -59.58 32.57 -16.17
CA LEU A 164 -58.34 32.68 -16.95
C LEU A 164 -58.53 32.19 -18.40
N GLN A 165 -59.39 31.19 -18.62
CA GLN A 165 -59.63 30.65 -19.95
C GLN A 165 -60.57 31.56 -20.78
N LEU A 166 -61.53 32.22 -20.14
CA LEU A 166 -62.34 33.29 -20.75
C LEU A 166 -61.47 34.52 -21.08
N ALA A 167 -60.60 34.94 -20.16
CA ALA A 167 -59.70 36.08 -20.36
C ALA A 167 -58.62 35.87 -21.46
N LEU A 168 -58.33 34.61 -21.84
CA LEU A 168 -57.58 34.32 -23.06
C LEU A 168 -58.48 34.43 -24.30
N GLN A 169 -59.65 33.79 -24.31
CA GLN A 169 -60.57 33.81 -25.45
C GLN A 169 -61.01 35.23 -25.85
N GLU A 170 -61.25 36.12 -24.88
CA GLU A 170 -61.53 37.53 -25.17
C GLU A 170 -60.35 38.24 -25.85
N LYS A 171 -59.10 37.89 -25.50
CA LYS A 171 -57.90 38.48 -26.12
C LYS A 171 -57.65 37.92 -27.52
N ASP A 172 -57.84 36.62 -27.73
CA ASP A 172 -57.76 36.02 -29.07
C ASP A 172 -58.81 36.62 -30.00
N HIS A 173 -60.04 36.85 -29.51
CA HIS A 173 -61.10 37.47 -30.31
C HIS A 173 -60.85 38.97 -30.60
N ILE A 174 -60.20 39.70 -29.68
CA ILE A 174 -59.69 41.06 -29.95
C ILE A 174 -58.58 41.03 -31.02
N ILE A 175 -57.70 40.03 -31.01
CA ILE A 175 -56.66 39.86 -32.04
C ILE A 175 -57.29 39.58 -33.42
N GLU A 176 -58.32 38.71 -33.50
CA GLU A 176 -59.07 38.48 -34.75
C GLU A 176 -59.75 39.77 -35.26
N GLN A 177 -60.38 40.55 -34.38
CA GLN A 177 -60.98 41.84 -34.75
C GLN A 177 -59.96 42.85 -35.24
N LEU A 178 -58.77 42.92 -34.63
CA LEU A 178 -57.68 43.78 -35.08
C LEU A 178 -57.11 43.32 -36.44
N GLN A 179 -56.96 42.01 -36.67
CA GLN A 179 -56.55 41.47 -37.97
C GLN A 179 -57.57 41.78 -39.08
N MET A 180 -58.86 41.63 -38.80
CA MET A 180 -59.92 42.01 -39.76
C MET A 180 -59.97 43.53 -40.01
N THR A 181 -59.65 44.35 -39.01
CA THR A 181 -59.57 45.81 -39.16
C THR A 181 -58.37 46.22 -40.02
N LEU A 182 -57.19 45.63 -39.79
CA LEU A 182 -56.00 45.83 -40.64
C LEU A 182 -56.27 45.41 -42.08
N LYS A 183 -56.86 44.23 -42.30
CA LYS A 183 -57.18 43.71 -43.64
C LYS A 183 -58.16 44.61 -44.41
N ASN A 184 -59.09 45.26 -43.71
CA ASN A 184 -59.98 46.27 -44.29
C ASN A 184 -59.28 47.62 -44.57
N GLN A 185 -58.31 48.03 -43.75
CA GLN A 185 -57.51 49.24 -44.01
C GLN A 185 -56.54 49.05 -45.18
N GLU A 186 -55.90 47.88 -45.32
CA GLU A 186 -55.10 47.53 -46.49
C GLU A 186 -55.93 47.51 -47.79
N ALA A 187 -57.18 47.03 -47.72
CA ALA A 187 -58.11 47.09 -48.84
C ALA A 187 -58.44 48.54 -49.26
N GLN A 188 -58.62 49.45 -48.31
CA GLN A 188 -58.83 50.88 -48.59
C GLN A 188 -57.59 51.55 -49.20
N ILE A 189 -56.38 51.15 -48.81
CA ILE A 189 -55.13 51.66 -49.39
C ILE A 189 -54.96 51.20 -50.84
N ARG A 190 -55.40 49.97 -51.19
CA ARG A 190 -55.37 49.47 -52.58
C ARG A 190 -56.46 50.05 -53.50
N GLN A 191 -57.43 50.81 -52.98
CA GLN A 191 -58.47 51.47 -53.78
C GLN A 191 -58.18 52.95 -54.13
N LYS A 192 -57.03 53.51 -53.72
CA LYS A 192 -56.68 54.93 -53.95
C LYS A 192 -55.41 55.16 -54.79
N SER A 193 -55.02 54.20 -55.63
CA SER A 193 -53.73 54.22 -56.35
C SER A 193 -53.80 53.81 -57.83
N ASN A 194 -54.99 53.77 -58.44
CA ASN A 194 -55.18 53.47 -59.88
C ASN A 194 -56.31 54.32 -60.51
N ALA A 195 -56.23 55.64 -60.36
CA ALA A 195 -57.05 56.60 -61.10
C ALA A 195 -56.45 58.01 -61.03
N GLU A 196 -55.50 58.33 -61.94
CA GLU A 196 -55.26 59.66 -62.51
C GLU A 196 -54.01 59.64 -63.42
N GLU A 197 -54.22 59.31 -64.70
CA GLU A 197 -53.30 59.75 -65.77
C GLU A 197 -54.14 60.21 -66.98
N GLN A 198 -54.79 61.36 -66.82
CA GLN A 198 -55.45 62.06 -67.92
C GLN A 198 -55.62 63.56 -67.63
N THR A 199 -55.43 64.36 -68.68
CA THR A 199 -55.91 65.75 -68.87
C THR A 199 -55.33 66.91 -68.04
N THR A 200 -54.81 67.91 -68.80
CA THR A 200 -54.91 69.37 -68.61
C THR A 200 -54.09 70.15 -67.55
N ALA A 201 -53.15 70.93 -68.10
CA ALA A 201 -52.66 72.29 -67.75
C ALA A 201 -53.71 73.25 -67.09
N PRO A 202 -53.35 74.39 -66.43
CA PRO A 202 -52.46 75.44 -67.00
C PRO A 202 -51.63 76.34 -66.03
N SER A 203 -51.00 77.39 -66.60
CA SER A 203 -50.45 78.62 -65.96
C SER A 203 -49.25 78.47 -65.01
N THR A 204 -48.28 79.40 -64.92
CA THR A 204 -47.99 80.72 -65.54
C THR A 204 -46.44 80.88 -65.62
N ASP A 205 -45.76 81.85 -66.25
CA ASP A 205 -46.07 83.20 -66.79
C ASP A 205 -45.32 83.46 -68.14
N GLU A 206 -45.46 84.67 -68.73
CA GLU A 206 -45.22 84.97 -70.15
C GLU A 206 -43.87 85.67 -70.53
N LEU A 207 -43.71 85.92 -71.84
CA LEU A 207 -42.82 86.89 -72.55
C LEU A 207 -41.33 86.55 -72.81
N SER A 208 -40.99 86.27 -74.08
CA SER A 208 -40.34 87.26 -74.97
C SER A 208 -40.17 86.80 -76.45
N ASP A 209 -41.11 87.24 -77.29
CA ASP A 209 -41.03 87.79 -78.67
C ASP A 209 -40.03 87.38 -79.79
N LEU A 210 -40.64 87.33 -81.00
CA LEU A 210 -40.19 87.74 -82.35
C LEU A 210 -39.21 86.92 -83.22
N ILE A 211 -39.73 86.41 -84.36
CA ILE A 211 -39.31 86.57 -85.79
C ILE A 211 -39.88 85.39 -86.62
N ALA A 212 -40.38 85.47 -87.86
CA ALA A 212 -41.14 86.47 -88.66
C ALA A 212 -41.62 85.73 -89.96
N GLU A 213 -42.51 86.30 -90.78
CA GLU A 213 -43.18 85.63 -91.93
C GLU A 213 -42.83 86.24 -93.33
N LYS A 214 -43.37 85.65 -94.43
CA LYS A 214 -43.39 86.09 -95.86
C LYS A 214 -42.19 85.69 -96.75
N ASP A 215 -42.28 85.62 -98.10
CA ASP A 215 -43.23 86.26 -99.05
C ASP A 215 -43.48 85.49 -100.41
N GLN A 216 -44.35 85.98 -101.31
CA GLN A 216 -44.73 85.32 -102.61
C GLN A 216 -45.16 86.25 -103.80
N GLU A 217 -44.93 85.79 -105.06
CA GLU A 217 -45.71 85.99 -106.35
C GLU A 217 -45.21 86.88 -107.55
N LEU A 218 -45.90 86.69 -108.70
CA LEU A 218 -46.06 87.51 -109.94
C LEU A 218 -45.21 87.16 -111.21
N ARG A 219 -45.61 87.40 -112.48
CA ARG A 219 -46.90 87.22 -113.26
C ARG A 219 -46.65 87.34 -114.82
N VAL A 220 -47.64 87.64 -115.69
CA VAL A 220 -47.68 87.20 -117.14
C VAL A 220 -48.29 88.20 -118.19
N ARG A 221 -47.65 88.31 -119.40
CA ARG A 221 -48.13 88.64 -120.81
C ARG A 221 -48.53 90.06 -121.39
N PHE A 222 -47.92 90.38 -122.56
CA PHE A 222 -48.43 90.88 -123.90
C PHE A 222 -48.91 92.34 -124.27
N LEU A 223 -48.54 92.75 -125.51
CA LEU A 223 -49.27 93.41 -126.65
C LEU A 223 -48.76 94.76 -127.28
N ASN A 224 -49.28 95.08 -128.50
CA ASN A 224 -48.68 95.93 -129.59
C ASN A 224 -49.57 97.16 -129.95
N MET A 225 -49.38 98.08 -130.94
CA MET A 225 -48.53 98.27 -132.17
C MET A 225 -47.89 99.71 -132.18
N GLY A 226 -47.57 100.50 -133.23
CA GLY A 226 -47.68 100.53 -134.72
C GLY A 226 -47.49 101.98 -135.26
N ASP A 227 -47.30 102.34 -136.56
CA ASP A 227 -46.91 101.59 -137.77
C ASP A 227 -46.41 102.49 -138.97
N ILE A 228 -45.56 101.89 -139.82
CA ILE A 228 -45.23 102.08 -141.27
C ILE A 228 -45.36 103.45 -142.00
N ASN A 229 -44.20 104.09 -142.26
CA ASN A 229 -43.87 104.73 -143.56
C ASN A 229 -42.34 104.82 -143.83
N ARG A 230 -41.54 103.96 -143.17
CA ARG A 230 -40.06 104.05 -143.09
C ARG A 230 -39.30 103.11 -144.05
N LEU A 231 -39.95 102.53 -145.05
CA LEU A 231 -39.45 101.33 -145.75
C LEU A 231 -38.08 101.48 -146.43
N GLU A 232 -37.71 102.66 -146.93
CA GLU A 232 -36.36 102.90 -147.49
C GLU A 232 -35.25 102.91 -146.43
N SER A 233 -35.56 103.23 -145.17
CA SER A 233 -34.59 103.20 -144.07
C SER A 233 -34.28 101.77 -143.58
N ILE A 234 -35.15 100.80 -143.87
CA ILE A 234 -35.07 99.44 -143.31
C ILE A 234 -33.97 98.62 -144.00
N ASN A 235 -33.76 98.80 -145.31
CA ASN A 235 -32.74 98.06 -146.06
C ASN A 235 -31.30 98.33 -145.59
N LYS A 236 -31.03 99.45 -144.90
CA LYS A 236 -29.67 99.79 -144.43
C LYS A 236 -29.33 99.11 -143.10
N MET A 237 -30.25 99.10 -142.15
CA MET A 237 -30.03 98.45 -140.84
C MET A 237 -29.92 96.92 -140.98
N LEU A 238 -30.64 96.31 -141.93
CA LEU A 238 -30.58 94.87 -142.21
C LEU A 238 -29.17 94.37 -142.56
N THR A 239 -28.34 95.18 -143.24
CA THR A 239 -26.94 94.85 -143.51
C THR A 239 -26.01 95.01 -142.30
N GLU A 240 -26.41 95.78 -141.30
CA GLU A 240 -25.63 96.02 -140.08
C GLU A 240 -25.95 94.93 -139.03
N GLU A 241 -27.23 94.59 -138.86
CA GLU A 241 -27.69 93.45 -138.04
C GLU A 241 -27.04 92.12 -138.49
N LEU A 242 -26.95 91.86 -139.80
CA LEU A 242 -26.33 90.64 -140.33
C LEU A 242 -24.85 90.48 -139.93
N ASN A 243 -24.09 91.56 -139.92
CA ASN A 243 -22.70 91.54 -139.46
C ASN A 243 -22.60 91.37 -137.93
N GLN A 244 -23.52 91.97 -137.19
CA GLN A 244 -23.61 91.83 -135.74
C GLN A 244 -23.91 90.37 -135.33
N ILE A 245 -24.90 89.75 -135.97
CA ILE A 245 -25.24 88.32 -135.81
C ILE A 245 -24.05 87.41 -136.15
N LYS A 246 -23.30 87.71 -137.22
CA LYS A 246 -22.15 86.91 -137.64
C LYS A 246 -21.02 86.94 -136.61
N SER A 247 -20.67 88.12 -136.09
CA SER A 247 -19.66 88.26 -135.03
C SER A 247 -20.09 87.59 -133.71
N SER A 248 -21.39 87.64 -133.38
CA SER A 248 -21.97 86.91 -132.24
C SER A 248 -21.79 85.41 -132.38
N ASN A 249 -22.10 84.83 -133.56
CA ASN A 249 -21.92 83.40 -133.82
C ASN A 249 -20.46 82.93 -133.68
N GLU A 250 -19.48 83.73 -134.13
CA GLU A 250 -18.06 83.42 -133.93
C GLU A 250 -17.67 83.42 -132.44
N SER A 251 -18.25 84.32 -131.64
CA SER A 251 -18.01 84.34 -130.19
C SER A 251 -18.63 83.13 -129.47
N LEU A 252 -19.85 82.74 -129.85
CA LEU A 252 -20.54 81.55 -129.33
C LEU A 252 -19.79 80.27 -129.67
N THR A 253 -19.25 80.18 -130.89
CA THR A 253 -18.45 79.03 -131.35
C THR A 253 -17.20 78.83 -130.49
N ARG A 254 -16.46 79.90 -130.17
CA ARG A 254 -15.29 79.82 -129.28
C ARG A 254 -15.68 79.41 -127.87
N THR A 255 -16.70 80.02 -127.27
CA THR A 255 -17.14 79.63 -125.92
C THR A 255 -17.66 78.18 -125.86
N LEU A 256 -18.26 77.66 -126.94
CA LEU A 256 -18.60 76.25 -127.05
C LEU A 256 -17.33 75.38 -127.04
N GLU A 257 -16.34 75.71 -127.87
CA GLU A 257 -15.07 74.97 -127.98
C GLU A 257 -14.26 75.00 -126.68
N ASP A 258 -14.17 76.15 -126.01
CA ASP A 258 -13.57 76.30 -124.69
C ASP A 258 -14.28 75.44 -123.64
N SER A 259 -15.63 75.46 -123.61
CA SER A 259 -16.42 74.61 -122.71
C SER A 259 -16.24 73.11 -123.00
N GLN A 260 -16.07 72.73 -124.27
CA GLN A 260 -15.85 71.35 -124.70
C GLN A 260 -14.44 70.88 -124.29
N ASN A 261 -13.43 71.75 -124.40
CA ASN A 261 -12.07 71.48 -123.96
C ASN A 261 -11.94 71.44 -122.43
N HIS A 262 -12.69 72.29 -121.72
CA HIS A 262 -12.82 72.21 -120.26
C HIS A 262 -13.44 70.88 -119.82
N ASN A 263 -14.54 70.45 -120.44
CA ASN A 263 -15.16 69.15 -120.17
C ASN A 263 -14.22 67.97 -120.46
N LYS A 264 -13.43 67.99 -121.54
CA LYS A 264 -12.37 66.99 -121.79
C LYS A 264 -11.35 66.96 -120.65
N SER A 265 -10.90 68.11 -120.17
CA SER A 265 -9.93 68.20 -119.05
C SER A 265 -10.50 67.68 -117.73
N LEU A 266 -11.78 67.96 -117.43
CA LEU A 266 -12.48 67.41 -116.28
C LEU A 266 -12.64 65.89 -116.37
N SER A 267 -12.96 65.36 -117.56
CA SER A 267 -13.07 63.92 -117.79
C SER A 267 -11.76 63.17 -117.54
N VAL A 268 -10.61 63.73 -117.96
CA VAL A 268 -9.29 63.15 -117.69
C VAL A 268 -8.97 63.17 -116.19
N LYS A 269 -9.25 64.28 -115.50
CA LYS A 269 -9.07 64.38 -114.04
C LYS A 269 -9.96 63.43 -113.26
N LEU A 270 -11.16 63.13 -113.75
CA LEU A 270 -12.04 62.12 -113.18
C LEU A 270 -11.41 60.72 -113.30
N GLU A 271 -10.94 60.37 -114.51
CA GLU A 271 -10.29 59.08 -114.78
C GLU A 271 -8.97 58.89 -113.99
N GLU A 272 -8.22 59.98 -113.75
CA GLU A 272 -7.06 60.00 -112.85
C GLU A 272 -7.46 59.74 -111.39
N LYS A 273 -8.55 60.35 -110.91
CA LYS A 273 -9.06 60.16 -109.54
C LYS A 273 -9.64 58.77 -109.33
N ASP A 274 -10.31 58.19 -110.32
CA ASP A 274 -10.79 56.81 -110.26
C ASP A 274 -9.61 55.81 -110.15
N LYS A 275 -8.53 56.03 -110.91
CA LYS A 275 -7.28 55.23 -110.81
C LYS A 275 -6.61 55.36 -109.45
N GLU A 276 -6.57 56.57 -108.87
CA GLU A 276 -6.05 56.81 -107.54
C GLU A 276 -6.88 56.09 -106.47
N ILE A 277 -8.21 56.22 -106.53
CA ILE A 277 -9.17 55.52 -105.66
C ILE A 277 -8.99 54.00 -105.75
N ASP A 278 -8.85 53.43 -106.95
CA ASP A 278 -8.62 51.99 -107.14
C ASP A 278 -7.24 51.52 -106.66
N SER A 279 -6.24 52.40 -106.69
CA SER A 279 -4.94 52.12 -106.08
C SER A 279 -5.05 52.04 -104.55
N GLU A 280 -5.84 52.92 -103.94
CA GLU A 280 -5.98 52.99 -102.50
C GLU A 280 -6.93 51.92 -101.93
N LYS A 281 -7.98 51.52 -102.67
CA LYS A 281 -8.74 50.27 -102.39
C LYS A 281 -7.81 49.05 -102.32
N LYS A 282 -6.86 48.94 -103.25
CA LYS A 282 -5.85 47.86 -103.27
C LYS A 282 -4.84 47.97 -102.13
N ASN A 283 -4.60 49.16 -101.58
CA ASN A 283 -3.76 49.34 -100.39
C ASN A 283 -4.51 49.01 -99.10
N ALA A 284 -5.76 49.47 -98.96
CA ALA A 284 -6.63 49.12 -97.85
C ALA A 284 -6.74 47.59 -97.69
N LEU A 285 -7.04 46.87 -98.78
CA LEU A 285 -7.14 45.41 -98.77
C LEU A 285 -5.83 44.68 -98.40
N LYS A 286 -4.65 45.30 -98.58
CA LYS A 286 -3.37 44.79 -98.04
C LYS A 286 -3.25 45.06 -96.55
N ARG A 287 -3.65 46.25 -96.06
CA ARG A 287 -3.68 46.58 -94.63
C ARG A 287 -4.62 45.64 -93.89
N ASP A 288 -5.82 45.39 -94.41
CA ASP A 288 -6.81 44.49 -93.81
C ASP A 288 -6.27 43.06 -93.66
N LYS A 289 -5.61 42.53 -94.71
CA LYS A 289 -4.94 41.22 -94.64
C LYS A 289 -3.79 41.19 -93.63
N THR A 290 -3.05 42.29 -93.49
CA THR A 290 -1.97 42.41 -92.49
C THR A 290 -2.54 42.45 -91.07
N ILE A 291 -3.63 43.21 -90.86
CA ILE A 291 -4.35 43.28 -89.60
C ILE A 291 -4.90 41.90 -89.23
N GLN A 292 -5.60 41.20 -90.15
CA GLN A 292 -6.10 39.84 -89.91
C GLN A 292 -4.98 38.86 -89.52
N GLY A 293 -3.82 38.94 -90.17
CA GLY A 293 -2.64 38.15 -89.80
C GLY A 293 -2.14 38.45 -88.38
N LEU A 294 -1.99 39.73 -88.04
CA LEU A 294 -1.57 40.16 -86.70
C LEU A 294 -2.60 39.77 -85.62
N THR A 295 -3.90 39.94 -85.88
CA THR A 295 -4.98 39.50 -84.97
C THR A 295 -4.99 37.98 -84.77
N GLN A 296 -4.61 37.19 -85.78
CA GLN A 296 -4.46 35.74 -85.62
C GLN A 296 -3.22 35.38 -84.80
N VAL A 297 -2.10 36.10 -84.96
CA VAL A 297 -0.91 35.91 -84.12
C VAL A 297 -1.18 36.30 -82.66
N LEU A 298 -1.91 37.40 -82.43
CA LEU A 298 -2.38 37.79 -81.09
C LEU A 298 -3.27 36.72 -80.48
N ARG A 299 -4.31 36.25 -81.19
CA ARG A 299 -5.18 35.14 -80.71
C ARG A 299 -4.47 33.81 -80.49
N ASN A 300 -3.32 33.59 -81.12
CA ASN A 300 -2.46 32.43 -80.81
C ASN A 300 -1.62 32.67 -79.55
N LYS A 301 -1.14 33.90 -79.31
CA LYS A 301 -0.38 34.26 -78.10
C LYS A 301 -1.26 34.45 -76.86
N GLU A 302 -2.50 34.89 -77.02
CA GLU A 302 -3.51 34.90 -75.95
C GLU A 302 -3.73 33.48 -75.43
N LYS A 303 -3.92 32.50 -76.31
CA LYS A 303 -3.99 31.07 -75.95
C LYS A 303 -2.72 30.53 -75.31
N GLU A 304 -1.55 30.88 -75.83
CA GLU A 304 -0.26 30.47 -75.23
C GLU A 304 -0.10 31.04 -73.81
N ILE A 305 -0.65 32.23 -73.53
CA ILE A 305 -0.71 32.81 -72.18
C ILE A 305 -1.74 32.07 -71.32
N GLU A 306 -2.94 31.76 -71.82
CA GLU A 306 -3.95 30.96 -71.11
C GLU A 306 -3.40 29.57 -70.72
N GLU A 307 -2.74 28.87 -71.65
CA GLU A 307 -2.09 27.58 -71.42
C GLU A 307 -0.92 27.67 -70.42
N LEU A 308 -0.18 28.78 -70.40
CA LEU A 308 0.89 29.02 -69.41
C LEU A 308 0.33 29.39 -68.03
N CYS A 309 -0.77 30.14 -67.95
CA CYS A 309 -1.46 30.42 -66.69
C CYS A 309 -1.99 29.14 -66.05
N GLN A 310 -2.68 28.28 -66.82
CA GLN A 310 -3.14 26.97 -66.33
C GLN A 310 -1.96 26.11 -65.85
N GLN A 311 -0.84 26.10 -66.57
CA GLN A 311 0.38 25.41 -66.14
C GLN A 311 1.04 26.01 -64.89
N ILE A 312 0.80 27.28 -64.56
CA ILE A 312 1.26 27.88 -63.29
C ILE A 312 0.32 27.45 -62.17
N GLU A 313 -1.00 27.56 -62.38
CA GLU A 313 -2.02 27.13 -61.42
C GLU A 313 -1.86 25.65 -61.06
N ASP A 314 -1.77 24.75 -62.04
CA ASP A 314 -1.55 23.31 -61.84
C ASP A 314 -0.29 23.00 -61.01
N ARG A 315 0.75 23.85 -61.14
CA ARG A 315 2.04 23.69 -60.42
C ARG A 315 1.98 24.26 -59.01
N ASP A 316 1.32 25.38 -58.80
CA ASP A 316 1.10 25.93 -57.46
C ASP A 316 0.16 25.03 -56.64
N ASP A 317 -0.83 24.43 -57.29
CA ASP A 317 -1.74 23.43 -56.71
C ASP A 317 -1.01 22.13 -56.35
N ALA A 318 -0.07 21.69 -57.20
CA ALA A 318 0.85 20.58 -56.88
C ALA A 318 1.84 20.92 -55.75
N LEU A 319 2.35 22.15 -55.69
CA LEU A 319 3.22 22.64 -54.60
C LEU A 319 2.47 22.76 -53.27
N ALA A 320 1.20 23.17 -53.29
CA ALA A 320 0.34 23.19 -52.11
C ALA A 320 0.16 21.77 -51.56
N LYS A 321 -0.27 20.82 -52.41
CA LYS A 321 -0.43 19.40 -52.04
C LYS A 321 0.88 18.77 -51.54
N ALA A 322 2.02 19.13 -52.13
CA ALA A 322 3.33 18.69 -51.65
C ALA A 322 3.71 19.26 -50.28
N ARG A 323 3.41 20.54 -50.01
CA ARG A 323 3.61 21.18 -48.70
C ARG A 323 2.71 20.57 -47.63
N GLU A 324 1.43 20.33 -47.94
CA GLU A 324 0.49 19.66 -47.04
C GLU A 324 0.93 18.23 -46.70
N ALA A 325 1.37 17.45 -47.70
CA ALA A 325 1.89 16.11 -47.50
C ALA A 325 3.16 16.12 -46.62
N ALA A 326 4.08 17.04 -46.86
CA ALA A 326 5.29 17.21 -46.05
C ALA A 326 4.97 17.60 -44.59
N HIS A 327 4.06 18.56 -44.39
CA HIS A 327 3.61 18.98 -43.06
C HIS A 327 2.91 17.83 -42.32
N LYS A 328 2.05 17.07 -43.00
CA LYS A 328 1.36 15.90 -42.43
C LYS A 328 2.35 14.81 -42.02
N ALA A 329 3.33 14.50 -42.85
CA ALA A 329 4.38 13.54 -42.52
C ALA A 329 5.27 14.02 -41.35
N GLN A 330 5.57 15.32 -41.27
CA GLN A 330 6.32 15.89 -40.16
C GLN A 330 5.51 15.87 -38.85
N LEU A 331 4.20 16.15 -38.89
CA LEU A 331 3.31 16.05 -37.73
C LEU A 331 3.21 14.60 -37.23
N GLN A 332 3.01 13.63 -38.13
CA GLN A 332 3.00 12.21 -37.79
C GLN A 332 4.33 11.74 -37.19
N LYS A 333 5.47 12.28 -37.65
CA LYS A 333 6.78 12.00 -37.05
C LYS A 333 6.88 12.50 -35.61
N TYR A 334 6.37 13.71 -35.31
CA TYR A 334 6.36 14.22 -33.94
C TYR A 334 5.39 13.45 -33.05
N GLN A 335 4.18 13.14 -33.52
CA GLN A 335 3.21 12.30 -32.81
C GLN A 335 3.80 10.93 -32.46
N GLY A 336 4.46 10.25 -33.41
CA GLY A 336 5.14 8.99 -33.13
C GLY A 336 6.27 9.11 -32.10
N VAL A 337 7.05 10.19 -32.12
CA VAL A 337 8.09 10.45 -31.10
C VAL A 337 7.47 10.72 -29.72
N GLU A 338 6.38 11.47 -29.65
CA GLU A 338 5.63 11.75 -28.43
C GLU A 338 5.01 10.48 -27.84
N GLU A 339 4.38 9.63 -28.67
CA GLU A 339 3.89 8.29 -28.28
C GLU A 339 5.02 7.41 -27.71
N HIS A 340 6.19 7.39 -28.36
CA HIS A 340 7.35 6.62 -27.88
C HIS A 340 7.92 7.20 -26.57
N GLN A 341 7.92 8.52 -26.41
CA GLN A 341 8.38 9.19 -25.19
C GLN A 341 7.41 8.98 -24.01
N ASN A 342 6.10 8.99 -24.27
CA ASN A 342 5.08 8.69 -23.28
C ASN A 342 5.14 7.22 -22.85
N LEU A 343 5.24 6.28 -23.80
CA LEU A 343 5.43 4.85 -23.49
C LEU A 343 6.73 4.60 -22.70
N LEU A 344 7.83 5.30 -23.03
CA LEU A 344 9.07 5.23 -22.26
C LEU A 344 8.87 5.77 -20.83
N MET A 345 8.12 6.86 -20.66
CA MET A 345 7.80 7.43 -19.35
C MET A 345 6.93 6.48 -18.52
N GLU A 346 5.90 5.86 -19.12
CA GLU A 346 5.08 4.81 -18.49
C GLU A 346 5.92 3.62 -18.04
N LYS A 347 6.84 3.12 -18.89
CA LYS A 347 7.73 2.02 -18.49
C LYS A 347 8.77 2.44 -17.45
N GLN A 348 9.13 3.71 -17.37
CA GLN A 348 9.99 4.25 -16.32
C GLN A 348 9.23 4.45 -14.99
N THR A 349 7.95 4.80 -15.01
CA THR A 349 7.11 4.89 -13.79
C THR A 349 6.69 3.51 -13.28
N GLU A 350 6.31 2.57 -14.16
CA GLU A 350 6.10 1.15 -13.81
C GLU A 350 7.35 0.57 -13.12
N LEU A 351 8.54 0.79 -13.70
CA LEU A 351 9.80 0.31 -13.15
C LEU A 351 10.19 0.99 -11.83
N ALA A 352 9.77 2.24 -11.61
CA ALA A 352 9.92 2.93 -10.32
C ALA A 352 8.95 2.36 -9.26
N GLN A 353 7.69 2.09 -9.64
CA GLN A 353 6.68 1.47 -8.77
C GLN A 353 7.09 0.06 -8.36
N LEU A 354 7.48 -0.79 -9.31
CA LEU A 354 7.96 -2.15 -9.05
C LEU A 354 9.22 -2.17 -8.17
N LYS A 355 10.12 -1.19 -8.32
CA LYS A 355 11.24 -1.00 -7.39
C LYS A 355 10.75 -0.59 -6.00
N GLY A 356 9.79 0.33 -5.89
CA GLY A 356 9.19 0.72 -4.60
C GLY A 356 8.55 -0.46 -3.88
N GLU A 357 7.71 -1.23 -4.57
CA GLU A 357 7.12 -2.47 -4.07
C GLU A 357 8.16 -3.49 -3.62
N HIS A 358 9.23 -3.70 -4.41
CA HIS A 358 10.30 -4.62 -4.05
C HIS A 358 10.98 -4.21 -2.75
N HIS A 359 11.30 -2.93 -2.56
CA HIS A 359 11.89 -2.44 -1.31
C HIS A 359 10.91 -2.56 -0.13
N ALA A 360 9.61 -2.30 -0.33
CA ALA A 360 8.59 -2.51 0.69
C ALA A 360 8.49 -3.99 1.11
N LYS A 361 8.43 -4.91 0.14
CA LYS A 361 8.38 -6.37 0.36
C LYS A 361 9.66 -6.91 1.03
N VAL A 362 10.83 -6.35 0.71
CA VAL A 362 12.10 -6.67 1.41
C VAL A 362 12.08 -6.18 2.86
N LEU A 363 11.59 -4.97 3.13
CA LEU A 363 11.45 -4.44 4.50
C LEU A 363 10.41 -5.22 5.31
N GLU A 364 9.34 -5.69 4.68
CA GLU A 364 8.36 -6.58 5.29
C GLU A 364 8.96 -7.96 5.60
N ALA A 365 9.68 -8.57 4.65
CA ALA A 365 10.39 -9.83 4.88
C ALA A 365 11.40 -9.72 6.03
N GLN A 366 12.15 -8.61 6.13
CA GLN A 366 13.04 -8.36 7.27
C GLN A 366 12.29 -8.19 8.61
N LYS A 367 11.12 -7.53 8.62
CA LYS A 367 10.27 -7.42 9.82
C LYS A 367 9.76 -8.81 10.25
N LEU A 368 9.31 -9.62 9.31
CA LEU A 368 8.87 -11.00 9.54
C LEU A 368 10.02 -11.89 10.04
N GLN A 369 11.22 -11.78 9.46
CA GLN A 369 12.39 -12.53 9.91
C GLN A 369 12.81 -12.15 11.35
N ARG A 370 12.78 -10.86 11.71
CA ARG A 370 13.01 -10.42 13.10
C ARG A 370 11.90 -10.86 14.06
N ALA A 371 10.66 -10.99 13.57
CA ALA A 371 9.56 -11.52 14.37
C ALA A 371 9.68 -13.04 14.57
N LEU A 372 10.09 -13.78 13.53
CA LEU A 372 10.41 -15.20 13.59
C LEU A 372 11.51 -15.48 14.62
N GLY A 373 12.66 -14.79 14.52
CA GLY A 373 13.77 -14.96 15.45
C GLY A 373 13.40 -14.68 16.91
N ARG A 374 12.49 -13.73 17.18
CA ARG A 374 11.93 -13.53 18.53
C ARG A 374 11.03 -14.69 18.97
N ARG A 375 10.21 -15.26 18.08
CA ARG A 375 9.43 -16.47 18.41
C ARG A 375 10.31 -17.70 18.60
N GLU A 376 11.39 -17.82 17.86
CA GLU A 376 12.38 -18.90 18.03
C GLU A 376 13.10 -18.77 19.39
N GLN A 377 13.45 -17.55 19.82
CA GLN A 377 13.98 -17.30 21.17
C GLN A 377 12.92 -17.57 22.26
N GLU A 378 11.70 -17.04 22.13
CA GLU A 378 10.61 -17.30 23.09
C GLU A 378 10.33 -18.81 23.24
N LEU A 379 10.44 -19.58 22.16
CA LEU A 379 10.32 -21.04 22.19
C LEU A 379 11.51 -21.71 22.87
N ALA A 380 12.74 -21.21 22.68
CA ALA A 380 13.92 -21.70 23.38
C ALA A 380 13.87 -21.42 24.90
N ASP A 381 13.42 -20.22 25.30
CA ASP A 381 13.24 -19.85 26.71
C ASP A 381 12.15 -20.72 27.37
N LEU A 382 11.05 -21.00 26.66
CA LEU A 382 9.99 -21.90 27.12
C LEU A 382 10.43 -23.37 27.17
N GLN A 383 11.28 -23.80 26.24
CA GLN A 383 11.89 -25.14 26.24
C GLN A 383 12.81 -25.30 27.45
N GLN A 384 13.69 -24.33 27.73
CA GLN A 384 14.60 -24.35 28.87
C GLN A 384 13.85 -24.34 30.21
N THR A 385 12.82 -23.50 30.36
CA THR A 385 12.00 -23.45 31.58
C THR A 385 11.16 -24.70 31.78
N LYS A 386 10.70 -25.35 30.70
CA LYS A 386 10.10 -26.69 30.76
C LYS A 386 11.10 -27.73 31.28
N GLU A 387 12.31 -27.76 30.74
CA GLU A 387 13.35 -28.72 31.13
C GLU A 387 13.77 -28.52 32.60
N GLN A 388 13.87 -27.28 33.07
CA GLN A 388 14.07 -26.96 34.49
C GLN A 388 12.93 -27.51 35.37
N LEU A 389 11.67 -27.31 34.99
CA LEU A 389 10.51 -27.82 35.73
C LEU A 389 10.42 -29.36 35.71
N GLU A 390 10.90 -30.02 34.66
CA GLU A 390 11.00 -31.48 34.61
C GLU A 390 12.08 -32.00 35.59
N VAL A 391 13.23 -31.33 35.70
CA VAL A 391 14.27 -31.63 36.71
C VAL A 391 13.76 -31.39 38.14
N GLU A 392 13.12 -30.25 38.42
CA GLU A 392 12.52 -29.98 39.74
C GLU A 392 11.49 -31.04 40.12
N LEU A 393 10.68 -31.50 39.16
CA LEU A 393 9.68 -32.53 39.37
C LEU A 393 10.30 -33.91 39.61
N GLU A 394 11.43 -34.24 38.98
CA GLU A 394 12.20 -35.44 39.32
C GLU A 394 12.82 -35.36 40.72
N ASP A 395 13.37 -34.21 41.11
CA ASP A 395 13.96 -34.02 42.44
C ASP A 395 12.90 -34.05 43.56
N LEU A 396 11.73 -33.45 43.35
CA LEU A 396 10.59 -33.59 44.26
C LEU A 396 10.12 -35.05 44.38
N GLN A 397 10.12 -35.82 43.27
CA GLN A 397 9.90 -37.26 43.34
C GLN A 397 11.00 -38.00 44.11
N GLN A 398 12.27 -37.61 43.98
CA GLN A 398 13.37 -38.20 44.75
C GLN A 398 13.25 -37.88 46.24
N GLN A 399 12.92 -36.63 46.61
CA GLN A 399 12.67 -36.24 47.99
C GLN A 399 11.50 -37.02 48.57
N LYS A 400 10.39 -37.16 47.83
CA LYS A 400 9.27 -38.03 48.24
C LYS A 400 9.74 -39.48 48.47
N LYS A 401 10.47 -40.08 47.53
CA LYS A 401 11.02 -41.45 47.67
C LYS A 401 11.99 -41.60 48.87
N LYS A 402 12.65 -40.52 49.31
CA LYS A 402 13.47 -40.48 50.54
C LYS A 402 12.58 -40.37 51.79
N GLY A 403 11.56 -39.52 51.78
CA GLY A 403 10.57 -39.39 52.86
C GLY A 403 9.75 -40.66 53.09
N ASP A 404 9.26 -41.29 52.02
CA ASP A 404 8.51 -42.56 52.08
C ASP A 404 9.35 -43.68 52.74
N LYS A 405 10.68 -43.70 52.52
CA LYS A 405 11.59 -44.62 53.22
C LYS A 405 11.68 -44.30 54.71
N ALA A 406 11.96 -43.05 55.08
CA ALA A 406 12.06 -42.64 56.48
C ALA A 406 10.77 -42.91 57.27
N VAL A 407 9.59 -42.70 56.66
CA VAL A 407 8.28 -43.04 57.25
C VAL A 407 8.14 -44.56 57.45
N ASN A 408 8.55 -45.37 56.48
CA ASN A 408 8.55 -46.83 56.65
C ASN A 408 9.53 -47.31 57.73
N ASP A 409 10.72 -46.71 57.83
CA ASP A 409 11.71 -47.05 58.86
C ASP A 409 11.23 -46.66 60.26
N LEU A 410 10.61 -45.48 60.43
CA LEU A 410 9.96 -45.08 61.67
C LEU A 410 8.78 -46.00 62.03
N ASN A 411 7.96 -46.39 61.06
CA ASN A 411 6.86 -47.34 61.28
C ASN A 411 7.38 -48.74 61.70
N ASN A 412 8.50 -49.19 61.13
CA ASN A 412 9.17 -50.43 61.54
C ASN A 412 9.75 -50.31 62.97
N GLN A 413 10.35 -49.17 63.34
CA GLN A 413 10.82 -48.91 64.71
C GLN A 413 9.66 -48.87 65.71
N LEU A 414 8.56 -48.18 65.40
CA LEU A 414 7.35 -48.15 66.22
C LEU A 414 6.75 -49.55 66.39
N LYS A 415 6.72 -50.36 65.32
CA LYS A 415 6.27 -51.76 65.38
C LYS A 415 7.18 -52.63 66.25
N LYS A 416 8.50 -52.43 66.21
CA LYS A 416 9.46 -53.12 67.09
C LYS A 416 9.26 -52.72 68.55
N LEU A 417 9.23 -51.42 68.84
CA LEU A 417 9.02 -50.89 70.19
C LEU A 417 7.65 -51.31 70.76
N GLY A 418 6.59 -51.32 69.94
CA GLY A 418 5.28 -51.84 70.31
C GLY A 418 5.24 -53.36 70.54
N GLY A 419 6.18 -54.11 69.97
CA GLY A 419 6.44 -55.51 70.34
C GLY A 419 7.12 -55.61 71.70
N GLU A 420 8.28 -54.95 71.86
CA GLU A 420 9.03 -54.97 73.11
C GLU A 420 8.24 -54.41 74.31
N MET A 421 7.32 -53.46 74.09
CA MET A 421 6.41 -52.96 75.12
C MET A 421 5.40 -54.03 75.54
N LYS A 422 4.79 -54.77 74.60
CA LYS A 422 3.88 -55.88 74.93
C LYS A 422 4.58 -57.02 75.64
N ASP A 423 5.82 -57.32 75.26
CA ASP A 423 6.64 -58.32 75.93
C ASP A 423 6.95 -57.88 77.38
N ARG A 424 7.30 -56.60 77.60
CA ARG A 424 7.48 -56.01 78.95
C ARG A 424 6.19 -55.99 79.76
N GLU A 425 5.07 -55.61 79.15
CA GLU A 425 3.73 -55.62 79.77
C GLU A 425 3.38 -57.04 80.24
N SER A 426 3.54 -58.06 79.38
CA SER A 426 3.25 -59.45 79.76
C SER A 426 4.19 -59.98 80.86
N ILE A 427 5.47 -59.59 80.86
CA ILE A 427 6.41 -59.92 81.94
C ILE A 427 6.00 -59.25 83.26
N LEU A 428 5.54 -57.99 83.22
CA LEU A 428 5.05 -57.28 84.41
C LEU A 428 3.74 -57.87 84.94
N GLU A 429 2.79 -58.22 84.07
CA GLU A 429 1.55 -58.93 84.44
C GLU A 429 1.88 -60.27 85.13
N GLN A 430 2.82 -61.04 84.61
CA GLN A 430 3.29 -62.29 85.22
C GLN A 430 3.93 -62.05 86.60
N GLN A 431 4.75 -61.00 86.76
CA GLN A 431 5.34 -60.64 88.06
C GLN A 431 4.29 -60.20 89.08
N TYR A 432 3.31 -59.37 88.69
CA TYR A 432 2.21 -58.99 89.57
C TYR A 432 1.36 -60.20 89.99
N GLN A 433 1.05 -61.11 89.06
CA GLN A 433 0.33 -62.33 89.36
C GLN A 433 1.12 -63.24 90.32
N GLU A 434 2.44 -63.38 90.13
CA GLU A 434 3.27 -64.17 91.05
C GLU A 434 3.33 -63.54 92.45
N ILE A 435 3.48 -62.22 92.56
CA ILE A 435 3.46 -61.51 93.85
C ILE A 435 2.11 -61.68 94.55
N LEU A 436 0.99 -61.63 93.81
CA LEU A 436 -0.35 -61.91 94.34
C LEU A 436 -0.49 -63.35 94.84
N ASP A 437 0.10 -64.33 94.16
CA ASP A 437 0.03 -65.72 94.61
C ASP A 437 1.02 -66.02 95.75
N GLN A 438 2.17 -65.34 95.81
CA GLN A 438 3.08 -65.37 96.96
C GLN A 438 2.45 -64.73 98.21
N THR A 439 1.71 -63.61 98.07
CA THR A 439 1.05 -62.96 99.22
C THR A 439 -0.14 -63.79 99.72
N LYS A 440 -0.95 -64.38 98.84
CA LYS A 440 -1.98 -65.38 99.21
C LYS A 440 -1.39 -66.55 100.00
N ARG A 441 -0.27 -67.13 99.53
CA ARG A 441 0.43 -68.22 100.26
C ARG A 441 0.89 -67.78 101.65
N LYS A 442 1.47 -66.58 101.77
CA LYS A 442 1.89 -66.00 103.06
C LYS A 442 0.70 -65.79 104.00
N LEU A 443 -0.40 -65.23 103.51
CA LEU A 443 -1.65 -65.04 104.26
C LEU A 443 -2.12 -66.36 104.88
N LEU A 444 -2.28 -67.41 104.07
CA LEU A 444 -2.69 -68.75 104.51
C LEU A 444 -1.74 -69.34 105.58
N THR A 445 -0.43 -69.11 105.48
CA THR A 445 0.52 -69.54 106.52
C THR A 445 0.44 -68.73 107.81
N HIS A 446 0.06 -67.45 107.74
CA HIS A 446 -0.17 -66.62 108.92
C HIS A 446 -1.50 -66.95 109.59
N GLU A 447 -2.57 -67.17 108.84
CA GLU A 447 -3.88 -67.62 109.33
C GLU A 447 -3.73 -68.95 110.11
N ALA A 448 -3.11 -69.96 109.50
CA ALA A 448 -2.80 -71.25 110.15
C ALA A 448 -1.79 -71.16 111.32
N THR A 449 -1.17 -69.99 111.54
CA THR A 449 -0.32 -69.72 112.72
C THR A 449 -1.11 -68.99 113.81
N ILE A 450 -1.98 -68.06 113.44
CA ILE A 450 -2.91 -67.37 114.34
C ILE A 450 -3.88 -68.36 114.99
N GLU A 451 -4.43 -69.32 114.24
CA GLU A 451 -5.26 -70.40 114.79
C GLU A 451 -4.55 -71.16 115.92
N ARG A 452 -3.29 -71.59 115.70
CA ARG A 452 -2.47 -72.31 116.69
C ARG A 452 -2.18 -71.47 117.94
N LEU A 453 -1.86 -70.19 117.75
CA LEU A 453 -1.60 -69.26 118.85
C LEU A 453 -2.87 -68.96 119.66
N THR A 454 -4.03 -68.88 118.99
CA THR A 454 -5.33 -68.69 119.64
C THR A 454 -5.69 -69.90 120.50
N THR A 455 -5.44 -71.13 120.03
CA THR A 455 -5.57 -72.35 120.84
C THR A 455 -4.65 -72.32 122.06
N MET A 456 -3.37 -72.02 121.87
CA MET A 456 -2.37 -71.98 122.95
C MET A 456 -2.64 -70.87 123.99
N LEU A 457 -3.27 -69.76 123.59
CA LEU A 457 -3.65 -68.68 124.50
C LEU A 457 -4.79 -69.13 125.44
N ALA A 458 -5.81 -69.81 124.92
CA ALA A 458 -6.89 -70.36 125.74
C ALA A 458 -6.37 -71.34 126.81
N ASP A 459 -5.43 -72.22 126.44
CA ASP A 459 -4.75 -73.13 127.38
C ASP A 459 -4.02 -72.39 128.52
N LYS A 460 -3.59 -71.13 128.28
CA LYS A 460 -2.83 -70.30 129.22
C LYS A 460 -3.71 -69.43 130.11
N GLU A 461 -4.82 -68.91 129.60
CA GLU A 461 -5.80 -68.17 130.40
C GLU A 461 -6.40 -69.05 131.51
N GLN A 462 -6.67 -70.34 131.20
CA GLN A 462 -7.09 -71.33 132.19
C GLN A 462 -6.11 -71.45 133.37
N GLN A 463 -4.80 -71.47 133.09
CA GLN A 463 -3.75 -71.62 134.11
C GLN A 463 -3.64 -70.40 135.04
N LEU A 464 -3.86 -69.18 134.54
CA LEU A 464 -3.78 -67.97 135.37
C LEU A 464 -4.91 -67.87 136.40
N GLN A 465 -6.10 -68.36 136.05
CA GLN A 465 -7.27 -68.34 136.95
C GLN A 465 -7.06 -69.25 138.19
N GLU A 466 -6.23 -70.27 138.09
CA GLU A 466 -5.86 -71.14 139.21
C GLU A 466 -4.99 -70.40 140.24
N TYR A 467 -4.01 -69.60 139.78
CA TYR A 467 -3.08 -68.86 140.66
C TYR A 467 -3.74 -67.74 141.48
N ILE A 468 -4.70 -67.01 140.91
CA ILE A 468 -5.34 -65.83 141.55
C ILE A 468 -6.03 -66.19 142.87
N ASN A 469 -6.42 -67.45 143.06
CA ASN A 469 -7.09 -67.89 144.28
C ASN A 469 -6.16 -67.97 145.51
N MET A 470 -4.85 -68.20 145.31
CA MET A 470 -3.89 -68.42 146.42
C MET A 470 -3.42 -67.12 147.10
N ILE A 471 -3.47 -65.97 146.43
CA ILE A 471 -2.82 -64.74 146.92
C ILE A 471 -3.60 -64.07 148.06
N LYS A 472 -4.91 -64.34 148.20
CA LYS A 472 -5.83 -63.59 149.07
C LYS A 472 -5.68 -63.85 150.58
N GLU A 473 -4.81 -64.76 151.00
CA GLU A 473 -4.76 -65.26 152.39
C GLU A 473 -3.73 -64.58 153.31
N LEU A 474 -2.93 -63.61 152.82
CA LEU A 474 -1.64 -63.26 153.46
C LEU A 474 -1.44 -61.86 154.11
N GLU A 475 -2.34 -60.87 153.97
CA GLU A 475 -2.01 -59.45 154.24
C GLU A 475 -2.66 -58.80 155.50
N GLN A 476 -2.12 -58.94 156.73
CA GLN A 476 -2.73 -58.31 157.94
C GLN A 476 -1.78 -57.83 159.11
N SER A 477 -0.79 -56.91 158.95
CA SER A 477 -0.10 -56.19 160.09
C SER A 477 0.59 -54.84 159.72
N LYS A 478 1.03 -53.99 160.69
CA LYS A 478 1.48 -52.56 160.45
C LYS A 478 2.52 -51.90 161.41
N SER A 479 3.39 -51.01 160.85
CA SER A 479 3.77 -49.59 161.25
C SER A 479 4.45 -49.23 162.63
N PRO A 480 4.75 -47.93 163.00
CA PRO A 480 5.62 -46.86 162.40
C PRO A 480 6.49 -45.99 163.40
N GLY A 481 7.20 -44.92 162.93
CA GLY A 481 7.73 -43.79 163.74
C GLY A 481 8.41 -42.65 162.93
N SER A 482 8.38 -41.37 163.36
CA SER A 482 8.87 -40.20 162.55
C SER A 482 9.14 -38.90 163.34
N ASN A 483 10.24 -38.16 163.05
CA ASN A 483 10.32 -36.70 163.34
C ASN A 483 11.36 -35.83 162.56
N ASP A 484 12.41 -36.39 161.91
CA ASP A 484 13.37 -35.59 161.09
C ASP A 484 12.74 -34.81 159.90
N ASN A 485 11.49 -35.14 159.59
CA ASN A 485 10.75 -34.83 158.38
C ASN A 485 10.25 -33.37 158.28
N MET A 486 10.94 -32.42 158.92
CA MET A 486 10.65 -30.98 158.86
C MET A 486 11.89 -30.15 158.48
N LEU A 487 13.07 -30.50 159.00
CA LEU A 487 14.34 -29.88 158.59
C LEU A 487 14.73 -30.25 157.16
N SER A 488 14.37 -31.46 156.71
CA SER A 488 14.44 -31.88 155.32
C SER A 488 13.70 -30.91 154.39
N LYS A 489 12.44 -30.56 154.72
CA LYS A 489 11.55 -29.74 153.89
C LYS A 489 12.03 -28.31 153.66
N LEU A 490 12.76 -27.72 154.61
CA LEU A 490 13.34 -26.38 154.42
C LEU A 490 14.58 -26.41 153.52
N ARG A 491 15.44 -27.42 153.65
CA ARG A 491 16.57 -27.63 152.72
C ARG A 491 16.09 -27.99 151.31
N GLN A 492 15.06 -28.82 151.23
CA GLN A 492 14.37 -29.17 149.99
C GLN A 492 13.83 -27.92 149.29
N ARG A 493 13.13 -27.02 149.99
CA ARG A 493 12.63 -25.75 149.41
C ARG A 493 13.70 -24.79 148.89
N LEU A 494 14.92 -24.85 149.42
CA LEU A 494 16.04 -24.08 148.86
C LEU A 494 16.45 -24.69 147.51
N LYS A 495 16.67 -26.00 147.50
CA LYS A 495 17.04 -26.76 146.30
C LYS A 495 15.96 -26.69 145.20
N GLU A 496 14.68 -26.73 145.56
CA GLU A 496 13.56 -26.53 144.63
C GLU A 496 13.62 -25.17 143.92
N LYS A 497 14.14 -24.11 144.58
CA LYS A 497 14.36 -22.79 143.94
C LYS A 497 15.61 -22.74 143.07
N GLU A 498 16.68 -23.43 143.47
CA GLU A 498 17.92 -23.53 142.70
C GLU A 498 17.65 -24.28 141.39
N ASN A 499 17.04 -25.47 141.47
CA ASN A 499 16.58 -26.26 140.33
C ASN A 499 15.60 -25.49 139.42
N ALA A 500 14.66 -24.71 139.98
CA ALA A 500 13.73 -23.93 139.16
C ALA A 500 14.38 -22.72 138.47
N LEU A 501 15.49 -22.20 139.00
CA LEU A 501 16.29 -21.16 138.34
C LEU A 501 17.15 -21.76 137.22
N GLU A 502 17.71 -22.94 137.43
CA GLU A 502 18.46 -23.71 136.42
C GLU A 502 17.55 -24.07 135.24
N GLN A 503 16.40 -24.69 135.49
CA GLN A 503 15.39 -24.99 134.48
C GLN A 503 14.91 -23.73 133.72
N ALA A 504 14.68 -22.61 134.41
CA ALA A 504 14.26 -21.35 133.78
C ALA A 504 15.39 -20.60 133.04
N LEU A 505 16.63 -21.09 133.10
CA LEU A 505 17.73 -20.70 132.22
C LEU A 505 17.80 -21.64 131.00
N ASP A 506 17.70 -22.96 131.21
CA ASP A 506 17.69 -23.95 130.12
C ASP A 506 16.51 -23.73 129.16
N GLU A 507 15.31 -23.46 129.68
CA GLU A 507 14.12 -23.10 128.89
C GLU A 507 14.34 -21.80 128.08
N LYS A 508 15.16 -20.87 128.57
CA LYS A 508 15.52 -19.66 127.81
C LYS A 508 16.56 -19.93 126.75
N TYR A 509 17.57 -20.77 127.01
CA TYR A 509 18.54 -21.16 126.00
C TYR A 509 17.85 -21.92 124.86
N ALA A 510 16.97 -22.89 125.18
CA ALA A 510 16.18 -23.60 124.17
C ALA A 510 15.27 -22.66 123.36
N ALA A 511 14.63 -21.67 123.99
CA ALA A 511 13.83 -20.67 123.28
C ALA A 511 14.66 -19.71 122.42
N ILE A 512 15.92 -19.44 122.79
CA ILE A 512 16.87 -18.68 121.94
C ILE A 512 17.29 -19.54 120.75
N GLU A 513 17.66 -20.80 120.96
CA GLU A 513 18.02 -21.72 119.87
C GLU A 513 16.86 -21.93 118.88
N GLU A 514 15.61 -22.06 119.34
CA GLU A 514 14.43 -22.11 118.47
C GLU A 514 14.29 -20.83 117.63
N LYS A 515 14.50 -19.66 118.23
CA LYS A 515 14.42 -18.36 117.55
C LYS A 515 15.57 -18.13 116.58
N ASP A 516 16.78 -18.57 116.89
CA ASP A 516 17.93 -18.54 115.96
C ASP A 516 17.71 -19.49 114.76
N ASN A 517 17.08 -20.65 115.00
CA ASN A 517 16.67 -21.56 113.93
C ASN A 517 15.55 -20.95 113.04
N GLU A 518 14.54 -20.28 113.63
CA GLU A 518 13.54 -19.52 112.87
C GLU A 518 14.19 -18.41 112.03
N ILE A 519 15.10 -17.63 112.62
CA ILE A 519 15.85 -16.57 111.93
C ILE A 519 16.66 -17.16 110.76
N HIS A 520 17.30 -18.33 110.95
CA HIS A 520 18.05 -18.99 109.88
C HIS A 520 17.14 -19.47 108.73
N GLN A 521 15.98 -20.06 109.04
CA GLN A 521 15.00 -20.46 108.02
C GLN A 521 14.43 -19.25 107.26
N LEU A 522 14.15 -18.14 107.96
CA LEU A 522 13.71 -16.88 107.34
C LEU A 522 14.80 -16.27 106.45
N GLN A 523 16.08 -16.33 106.84
CA GLN A 523 17.20 -15.89 106.00
C GLN A 523 17.37 -16.74 104.74
N LEU A 524 17.15 -18.07 104.82
CA LEU A 524 17.18 -18.95 103.66
C LEU A 524 16.01 -18.65 102.71
N SER A 525 14.78 -18.51 103.25
CA SER A 525 13.59 -18.15 102.48
C SER A 525 13.72 -16.79 101.80
N LEU A 526 14.28 -15.79 102.50
CA LEU A 526 14.58 -14.47 101.92
C LEU A 526 15.53 -14.60 100.72
N ARG A 527 16.63 -15.35 100.85
CA ARG A 527 17.58 -15.61 99.75
C ARG A 527 16.99 -16.37 98.58
N GLU A 528 15.95 -17.18 98.80
CA GLU A 528 15.21 -17.81 97.71
C GLU A 528 14.31 -16.79 96.99
N LYS A 529 13.64 -15.91 97.74
CA LYS A 529 12.84 -14.81 97.16
C LYS A 529 13.69 -13.75 96.45
N GLU A 530 14.89 -13.45 96.93
CA GLU A 530 15.87 -12.61 96.24
C GLU A 530 16.23 -13.20 94.87
N ARG A 531 16.50 -14.52 94.79
CA ARG A 531 16.79 -15.20 93.52
C ARG A 531 15.57 -15.29 92.58
N ASP A 532 14.37 -15.47 93.13
CA ASP A 532 13.12 -15.41 92.35
C ASP A 532 12.93 -14.00 91.75
N LEU A 533 13.19 -12.95 92.53
CA LEU A 533 13.14 -11.56 92.06
C LEU A 533 14.21 -11.27 91.01
N ASP A 534 15.45 -11.71 91.21
CA ASP A 534 16.52 -11.58 90.19
C ASP A 534 16.18 -12.32 88.89
N ARG A 535 15.43 -13.43 88.96
CA ARG A 535 14.94 -14.16 87.79
C ARG A 535 13.79 -13.43 87.11
N LEU A 536 12.83 -12.90 87.87
CA LEU A 536 11.73 -12.09 87.36
C LEU A 536 12.23 -10.80 86.71
N ASN A 537 13.17 -10.09 87.34
CA ASN A 537 13.78 -8.86 86.81
C ASN A 537 14.50 -9.13 85.47
N ARG A 538 15.21 -10.27 85.34
CA ARG A 538 15.83 -10.67 84.06
C ARG A 538 14.79 -11.00 82.98
N LEU A 539 13.67 -11.62 83.34
CA LEU A 539 12.56 -11.87 82.40
C LEU A 539 11.85 -10.56 81.99
N LEU A 540 11.68 -9.62 82.93
CA LEU A 540 11.12 -8.30 82.65
C LEU A 540 12.02 -7.49 81.72
N ALA A 541 13.33 -7.45 81.96
CA ALA A 541 14.29 -6.77 81.10
C ALA A 541 14.32 -7.34 79.67
N HIS A 542 14.24 -8.67 79.51
CA HIS A 542 14.15 -9.29 78.19
C HIS A 542 12.80 -9.05 77.49
N ASN A 543 11.69 -8.99 78.25
CA ASN A 543 10.40 -8.59 77.70
C ASN A 543 10.41 -7.10 77.28
N GLU A 544 11.07 -6.23 78.03
CA GLU A 544 11.25 -4.81 77.72
C GLU A 544 12.11 -4.62 76.46
N GLU A 545 13.24 -5.33 76.34
CA GLU A 545 14.04 -5.43 75.11
C GLU A 545 13.19 -5.91 73.92
N THR A 546 12.38 -6.96 74.11
CA THR A 546 11.48 -7.50 73.08
C THR A 546 10.41 -6.48 72.66
N ILE A 547 9.85 -5.72 73.61
CA ILE A 547 8.91 -4.63 73.32
C ILE A 547 9.62 -3.52 72.54
N ASN A 548 10.80 -3.08 72.97
CA ASN A 548 11.59 -2.05 72.28
C ASN A 548 11.97 -2.46 70.84
N ASN A 549 12.22 -3.74 70.60
CA ASN A 549 12.43 -4.30 69.26
C ASN A 549 11.15 -4.23 68.41
N PHE A 550 9.99 -4.62 68.94
CA PHE A 550 8.71 -4.46 68.23
C PHE A 550 8.38 -2.98 67.97
N ASP A 551 8.61 -2.10 68.93
CA ASP A 551 8.43 -0.65 68.82
C ASP A 551 9.31 -0.03 67.72
N SER A 552 10.50 -0.58 67.51
CA SER A 552 11.42 -0.18 66.44
C SER A 552 10.94 -0.65 65.07
N VAL A 553 10.47 -1.89 64.96
CA VAL A 553 9.85 -2.43 63.72
C VAL A 553 8.56 -1.69 63.38
N ILE A 554 7.74 -1.32 64.37
CA ILE A 554 6.53 -0.51 64.15
C ILE A 554 6.90 0.85 63.56
N LYS A 555 7.90 1.55 64.12
CA LYS A 555 8.39 2.84 63.59
C LYS A 555 8.94 2.72 62.16
N GLU A 556 9.65 1.64 61.85
CA GLU A 556 10.10 1.35 60.48
C GLU A 556 8.91 1.16 59.52
N LYS A 557 7.90 0.38 59.93
CA LYS A 557 6.69 0.16 59.11
C LYS A 557 5.79 1.38 58.98
N ASP A 558 5.71 2.25 59.98
CA ASP A 558 5.06 3.55 59.86
C ASP A 558 5.76 4.46 58.85
N VAL A 559 7.11 4.43 58.81
CA VAL A 559 7.90 5.17 57.81
C VAL A 559 7.73 4.58 56.40
N GLU A 560 7.72 3.25 56.24
CA GLU A 560 7.41 2.59 54.96
C GLU A 560 6.00 2.94 54.47
N LEU A 561 4.99 2.85 55.34
CA LEU A 561 3.60 3.20 55.01
C LEU A 561 3.47 4.67 54.62
N GLN A 562 4.15 5.57 55.34
CA GLN A 562 4.16 7.00 55.02
C GLN A 562 4.91 7.29 53.71
N HIS A 563 5.97 6.53 53.39
CA HIS A 563 6.63 6.62 52.10
C HIS A 563 5.70 6.16 50.96
N LEU A 564 5.07 4.99 51.11
CA LEU A 564 4.11 4.44 50.14
C LEU A 564 2.88 5.34 49.94
N ALA A 565 2.35 5.95 51.01
CA ALA A 565 1.26 6.93 50.91
C ALA A 565 1.68 8.18 50.11
N ASN A 566 2.93 8.63 50.24
CA ASN A 566 3.45 9.76 49.48
C ASN A 566 3.76 9.39 48.01
N THR A 567 4.29 8.20 47.72
CA THR A 567 4.50 7.75 46.33
C THR A 567 3.18 7.54 45.60
N LEU A 568 2.18 6.90 46.23
CA LEU A 568 0.82 6.81 45.69
C LEU A 568 0.21 8.19 45.39
N LYS A 569 0.34 9.15 46.31
CA LYS A 569 -0.14 10.53 46.13
C LYS A 569 0.56 11.27 44.99
N ASN A 570 1.84 10.98 44.74
CA ASN A 570 2.59 11.56 43.62
C ASN A 570 2.25 10.89 42.28
N LEU A 571 2.09 9.56 42.27
CA LEU A 571 1.61 8.82 41.10
C LEU A 571 0.19 9.26 40.70
N GLN A 572 -0.69 9.53 41.67
CA GLN A 572 -2.04 10.02 41.37
C GLN A 572 -2.06 11.46 40.82
N ARG A 573 -1.11 12.32 41.22
CA ARG A 573 -0.90 13.64 40.57
C ARG A 573 -0.43 13.46 39.13
N ALA A 574 0.63 12.70 38.90
CA ALA A 574 1.16 12.44 37.57
C ALA A 574 0.11 11.82 36.63
N LYS A 575 -0.75 10.94 37.15
CA LYS A 575 -1.92 10.40 36.42
C LYS A 575 -2.90 11.51 36.03
N GLN A 576 -3.27 12.40 36.95
CA GLN A 576 -4.15 13.54 36.65
C GLN A 576 -3.53 14.49 35.62
N ASP A 577 -2.23 14.79 35.74
CA ASP A 577 -1.52 15.65 34.80
C ASP A 577 -1.52 15.04 33.38
N VAL A 578 -1.32 13.73 33.25
CA VAL A 578 -1.42 13.00 31.98
C VAL A 578 -2.86 12.95 31.44
N GLU A 579 -3.86 12.75 32.28
CA GLU A 579 -5.28 12.79 31.88
C GLU A 579 -5.69 14.18 31.41
N ASP A 580 -5.26 15.25 32.08
CA ASP A 580 -5.53 16.63 31.68
C ASP A 580 -4.76 17.02 30.40
N ASN A 581 -3.53 16.52 30.22
CA ASN A 581 -2.77 16.68 28.98
C ASN A 581 -3.47 15.99 27.79
N LEU A 582 -3.96 14.77 27.98
CA LEU A 582 -4.72 14.04 26.97
C LEU A 582 -6.03 14.76 26.64
N ASN A 583 -6.77 15.22 27.65
CA ASN A 583 -8.01 15.98 27.48
C ASN A 583 -7.80 17.30 26.72
N ARG A 584 -6.65 17.98 26.90
CA ARG A 584 -6.28 19.16 26.10
C ARG A 584 -5.96 18.79 24.65
N SER A 585 -5.15 17.77 24.42
CA SER A 585 -4.84 17.28 23.06
C SER A 585 -6.05 16.76 22.29
N LEU A 586 -7.04 16.16 22.97
CA LEU A 586 -8.31 15.76 22.36
C LEU A 586 -9.11 16.99 21.90
N ARG A 587 -9.28 18.00 22.75
CA ARG A 587 -9.98 19.26 22.37
C ARG A 587 -9.29 20.00 21.23
N GLU A 588 -7.96 19.97 21.17
CA GLU A 588 -7.18 20.52 20.05
C GLU A 588 -7.48 19.76 18.75
N LYS A 589 -7.51 18.42 18.78
CA LYS A 589 -7.90 17.58 17.64
C LYS A 589 -9.35 17.82 17.22
N ASP A 590 -10.29 17.90 18.15
CA ASP A 590 -11.70 18.18 17.87
C ASP A 590 -11.87 19.57 17.23
N SER A 591 -11.09 20.56 17.67
CA SER A 591 -11.05 21.89 17.05
C SER A 591 -10.50 21.85 15.62
N ILE A 592 -9.41 21.12 15.38
CA ILE A 592 -8.85 20.92 14.03
C ILE A 592 -9.83 20.16 13.13
N ILE A 593 -10.49 19.11 13.64
CA ILE A 593 -11.53 18.36 12.92
C ILE A 593 -12.69 19.29 12.55
N SER A 594 -13.15 20.13 13.48
CA SER A 594 -14.20 21.12 13.23
C SER A 594 -13.81 22.13 12.15
N GLN A 595 -12.56 22.63 12.17
CA GLN A 595 -12.04 23.54 11.15
C GLN A 595 -11.91 22.86 9.77
N LEU A 596 -11.49 21.59 9.73
CA LEU A 596 -11.41 20.82 8.50
C LEU A 596 -12.81 20.51 7.94
N GLN A 597 -13.79 20.19 8.79
CA GLN A 597 -15.18 20.00 8.40
C GLN A 597 -15.75 21.29 7.79
N LEU A 598 -15.63 22.43 8.47
CA LEU A 598 -16.07 23.74 7.94
C LEU A 598 -15.35 24.12 6.63
N SER A 599 -14.07 23.78 6.47
CA SER A 599 -13.33 24.00 5.23
C SER A 599 -13.76 23.06 4.09
N LEU A 600 -14.14 21.83 4.41
CA LEU A 600 -14.69 20.87 3.44
C LEU A 600 -16.11 21.24 3.04
N GLU A 601 -16.97 21.66 3.97
CA GLU A 601 -18.31 22.18 3.69
C GLU A 601 -18.22 23.43 2.80
N GLY A 602 -17.34 24.38 3.13
CA GLY A 602 -17.06 25.55 2.30
C GLY A 602 -16.64 25.17 0.88
N LYS A 603 -15.63 24.32 0.71
CA LYS A 603 -15.18 23.84 -0.61
C LYS A 603 -16.23 23.04 -1.37
N THR A 604 -17.09 22.30 -0.66
CA THR A 604 -18.20 21.55 -1.28
C THR A 604 -19.23 22.54 -1.83
N LYS A 605 -19.59 23.57 -1.05
CA LYS A 605 -20.47 24.65 -1.48
C LYS A 605 -19.89 25.47 -2.64
N ASP A 606 -18.60 25.80 -2.60
CA ASP A 606 -17.91 26.46 -3.71
C ASP A 606 -17.95 25.59 -4.99
N MET A 607 -17.75 24.27 -4.85
CA MET A 607 -17.83 23.31 -5.95
C MET A 607 -19.27 23.14 -6.48
N GLU A 608 -20.28 23.17 -5.61
CA GLU A 608 -21.70 23.17 -5.99
C GLU A 608 -22.08 24.45 -6.73
N GLU A 609 -21.63 25.62 -6.27
CA GLU A 609 -21.85 26.90 -6.96
C GLU A 609 -21.13 26.95 -8.32
N ILE A 610 -19.90 26.43 -8.41
CA ILE A 610 -19.20 26.28 -9.69
C ILE A 610 -19.96 25.31 -10.61
N ALA A 611 -20.36 24.14 -10.13
CA ALA A 611 -21.09 23.15 -10.91
C ALA A 611 -22.45 23.69 -11.39
N GLN A 612 -23.17 24.42 -10.54
CA GLN A 612 -24.44 25.05 -10.90
C GLN A 612 -24.25 26.23 -11.87
N SER A 613 -23.18 27.01 -11.75
CA SER A 613 -22.83 28.05 -12.71
C SER A 613 -22.48 27.47 -14.10
N MET A 614 -21.68 26.40 -14.15
CA MET A 614 -21.34 25.70 -15.39
C MET A 614 -22.55 24.97 -15.98
N LEU A 615 -23.44 24.41 -15.16
CA LEU A 615 -24.69 23.82 -15.62
C LEU A 615 -25.61 24.89 -16.23
N ASN A 616 -25.72 26.07 -15.62
CA ASN A 616 -26.50 27.19 -16.17
C ASN A 616 -25.88 27.75 -17.47
N GLN A 617 -24.55 27.84 -17.54
CA GLN A 617 -23.83 28.25 -18.75
C GLN A 617 -23.95 27.22 -19.88
N SER A 618 -23.89 25.93 -19.55
CA SER A 618 -24.11 24.82 -20.48
C SER A 618 -25.57 24.77 -20.95
N GLN A 619 -26.55 24.96 -20.06
CA GLN A 619 -27.97 24.98 -20.44
C GLN A 619 -28.37 26.20 -21.28
N THR A 620 -27.67 27.32 -21.18
CA THR A 620 -27.89 28.48 -22.07
C THR A 620 -27.24 28.23 -23.43
N GLN A 621 -25.96 27.85 -23.48
CA GLN A 621 -25.29 27.48 -24.72
C GLN A 621 -25.98 26.34 -25.48
N ALA A 622 -26.51 25.33 -24.76
CA ALA A 622 -27.25 24.23 -25.34
C ALA A 622 -28.65 24.65 -25.84
N ARG A 623 -29.32 25.62 -25.20
CA ARG A 623 -30.56 26.22 -25.72
C ARG A 623 -30.29 27.01 -27.00
N ASP A 624 -29.29 27.89 -27.00
CA ASP A 624 -28.94 28.71 -28.15
C ASP A 624 -28.53 27.83 -29.35
N LEU A 625 -27.74 26.79 -29.10
CA LEU A 625 -27.36 25.81 -30.12
C LEU A 625 -28.55 24.96 -30.61
N ALA A 626 -29.44 24.54 -29.70
CA ALA A 626 -30.66 23.80 -30.07
C ALA A 626 -31.65 24.68 -30.87
N GLU A 627 -31.75 25.97 -30.57
CA GLU A 627 -32.58 26.89 -31.34
C GLU A 627 -31.97 27.15 -32.73
N GLN A 628 -30.65 27.37 -32.84
CA GLN A 628 -29.97 27.47 -34.14
C GLN A 628 -30.08 26.17 -34.96
N MET A 629 -29.95 25.00 -34.30
CA MET A 629 -30.19 23.69 -34.92
C MET A 629 -31.63 23.55 -35.39
N GLY A 630 -32.62 23.97 -34.58
CA GLY A 630 -34.04 23.94 -34.92
C GLY A 630 -34.42 24.91 -36.06
N GLN A 631 -33.81 26.09 -36.13
CA GLN A 631 -33.96 27.03 -37.23
C GLN A 631 -33.34 26.46 -38.53
N ARG A 632 -32.13 25.87 -38.44
CA ARG A 632 -31.51 25.17 -39.57
C ARG A 632 -32.33 23.97 -40.04
N LEU A 633 -32.86 23.16 -39.12
CA LEU A 633 -33.74 22.04 -39.42
C LEU A 633 -34.98 22.52 -40.19
N LYS A 634 -35.70 23.52 -39.68
CA LYS A 634 -36.87 24.11 -40.37
C LYS A 634 -36.54 24.61 -41.79
N VAL A 635 -35.37 25.20 -42.01
CA VAL A 635 -34.92 25.60 -43.35
C VAL A 635 -34.66 24.37 -44.24
N THR A 636 -33.97 23.35 -43.73
CA THR A 636 -33.75 22.10 -44.50
C THR A 636 -35.03 21.31 -44.75
N GLU A 637 -35.98 21.31 -43.81
CA GLU A 637 -37.30 20.70 -43.95
C GLU A 637 -38.14 21.43 -45.01
N ALA A 638 -38.11 22.76 -45.04
CA ALA A 638 -38.76 23.55 -46.09
C ALA A 638 -38.14 23.28 -47.47
N MET A 639 -36.80 23.27 -47.56
CA MET A 639 -36.10 22.95 -48.81
C MET A 639 -36.37 21.50 -49.27
N LEU A 640 -36.44 20.54 -48.36
CA LEU A 640 -36.79 19.16 -48.66
C LEU A 640 -38.27 19.03 -49.08
N ALA A 641 -39.19 19.76 -48.44
CA ALA A 641 -40.59 19.77 -48.81
C ALA A 641 -40.82 20.37 -50.21
N ASP A 642 -40.11 21.44 -50.57
CA ASP A 642 -40.21 22.00 -51.92
C ASP A 642 -39.46 21.17 -52.98
N ALA A 643 -38.38 20.47 -52.60
CA ALA A 643 -37.74 19.47 -53.45
C ALA A 643 -38.64 18.23 -53.66
N MET A 644 -39.39 17.79 -52.64
CA MET A 644 -40.40 16.75 -52.78
C MET A 644 -41.55 17.20 -53.68
N LYS A 645 -42.10 18.41 -53.51
CA LYS A 645 -43.10 18.97 -54.45
C LYS A 645 -42.57 19.09 -55.88
N ALA A 646 -41.29 19.43 -56.06
CA ALA A 646 -40.67 19.45 -57.38
C ALA A 646 -40.57 18.06 -57.99
N ARG A 647 -40.23 17.05 -57.18
CA ARG A 647 -40.22 15.64 -57.58
C ARG A 647 -41.63 15.10 -57.85
N GLU A 648 -42.63 15.46 -57.06
CA GLU A 648 -44.04 15.09 -57.25
C GLU A 648 -44.59 15.63 -58.56
N ARG A 649 -44.33 16.90 -58.90
CA ARG A 649 -44.65 17.46 -60.22
C ARG A 649 -43.97 16.68 -61.34
N LEU A 650 -42.65 16.46 -61.22
CA LEU A 650 -41.90 15.72 -62.23
C LEU A 650 -42.36 14.25 -62.35
N VAL A 651 -42.86 13.62 -61.29
CA VAL A 651 -43.50 12.31 -61.35
C VAL A 651 -44.84 12.40 -62.09
N ALA A 652 -45.71 13.35 -61.75
CA ALA A 652 -46.99 13.54 -62.44
C ALA A 652 -46.81 13.89 -63.94
N ASP A 653 -45.81 14.70 -64.30
CA ASP A 653 -45.45 15.02 -65.68
C ASP A 653 -45.01 13.75 -66.44
N ASN A 654 -44.22 12.88 -65.79
CA ASN A 654 -43.80 11.59 -66.37
C ASN A 654 -44.97 10.58 -66.42
N GLU A 655 -45.86 10.56 -65.44
CA GLU A 655 -47.07 9.72 -65.44
C GLU A 655 -47.99 10.12 -66.60
N SER A 656 -48.25 11.42 -66.79
CA SER A 656 -49.00 11.94 -67.95
C SER A 656 -48.32 11.56 -69.28
N ALA A 657 -46.99 11.68 -69.38
CA ALA A 657 -46.26 11.30 -70.59
C ALA A 657 -46.31 9.78 -70.84
N VAL A 658 -46.32 8.95 -69.80
CA VAL A 658 -46.51 7.50 -69.91
C VAL A 658 -47.95 7.15 -70.29
N GLU A 659 -48.96 7.85 -69.76
CA GLU A 659 -50.36 7.69 -70.17
C GLU A 659 -50.58 8.08 -71.64
N GLU A 660 -50.00 9.19 -72.11
CA GLU A 660 -50.02 9.59 -73.53
C GLU A 660 -49.33 8.54 -74.43
N LEU A 661 -48.21 7.98 -74.00
CA LEU A 661 -47.51 6.90 -74.72
C LEU A 661 -48.33 5.61 -74.72
N LEU A 662 -48.97 5.24 -73.61
CA LEU A 662 -49.85 4.06 -73.52
C LEU A 662 -51.12 4.23 -74.35
N ALA A 663 -51.70 5.43 -74.40
CA ALA A 663 -52.81 5.76 -75.30
C ALA A 663 -52.37 5.68 -76.78
N THR A 664 -51.16 6.16 -77.09
CA THR A 664 -50.57 6.09 -78.44
C THR A 664 -50.28 4.64 -78.86
N ILE A 665 -49.79 3.80 -77.94
CA ILE A 665 -49.60 2.36 -78.16
C ILE A 665 -50.96 1.68 -78.36
N SER A 666 -51.94 1.92 -77.48
CA SER A 666 -53.28 1.35 -77.58
C SER A 666 -53.98 1.73 -78.90
N SER A 667 -53.78 2.97 -79.39
CA SER A 667 -54.27 3.40 -80.70
C SER A 667 -53.59 2.65 -81.85
N LYS A 668 -52.27 2.43 -81.78
CA LYS A 668 -51.54 1.62 -82.77
C LYS A 668 -51.93 0.15 -82.74
N ASP A 669 -52.14 -0.44 -81.56
CA ASP A 669 -52.57 -1.82 -81.40
C ASP A 669 -54.01 -2.02 -81.90
N GLN A 670 -54.89 -1.03 -81.69
CA GLN A 670 -56.24 -1.02 -82.28
C GLN A 670 -56.18 -0.93 -83.82
N LEU A 671 -55.33 -0.07 -84.40
CA LEU A 671 -55.12 -0.01 -85.86
C LEU A 671 -54.50 -1.31 -86.42
N LEU A 672 -53.55 -1.92 -85.71
CA LEU A 672 -52.98 -3.21 -86.08
C LEU A 672 -54.05 -4.31 -86.03
N LYS A 673 -54.89 -4.33 -84.99
CA LYS A 673 -56.02 -5.24 -84.86
C LYS A 673 -57.02 -5.05 -86.00
N GLU A 674 -57.45 -3.82 -86.29
CA GLU A 674 -58.35 -3.50 -87.41
C GLU A 674 -57.76 -3.92 -88.76
N SER A 675 -56.46 -3.72 -88.97
CA SER A 675 -55.77 -4.22 -90.17
C SER A 675 -55.74 -5.76 -90.23
N SER A 676 -55.54 -6.43 -89.10
CA SER A 676 -55.57 -7.90 -89.01
C SER A 676 -56.98 -8.45 -89.25
N GLU A 677 -58.02 -7.79 -88.76
CA GLU A 677 -59.41 -8.13 -89.05
C GLU A 677 -59.74 -7.89 -90.53
N HIS A 678 -59.23 -6.81 -91.14
CA HIS A 678 -59.34 -6.58 -92.58
C HIS A 678 -58.65 -7.68 -93.39
N PHE A 679 -57.42 -8.07 -93.04
CA PHE A 679 -56.74 -9.21 -93.67
C PHE A 679 -57.49 -10.53 -93.46
N ASN A 680 -58.06 -10.78 -92.28
CA ASN A 680 -58.88 -11.96 -92.02
C ASN A 680 -60.21 -11.95 -92.81
N ARG A 681 -60.86 -10.79 -92.98
CA ARG A 681 -62.02 -10.63 -93.88
C ARG A 681 -61.63 -10.95 -95.32
N MET A 682 -60.59 -10.30 -95.85
CA MET A 682 -60.03 -10.59 -97.18
C MET A 682 -59.65 -12.07 -97.36
N LEU A 683 -59.04 -12.71 -96.36
CA LEU A 683 -58.72 -14.13 -96.41
C LEU A 683 -59.98 -15.02 -96.38
N SER A 684 -61.02 -14.64 -95.63
CA SER A 684 -62.30 -15.34 -95.62
C SER A 684 -63.04 -15.21 -96.96
N GLU A 685 -62.99 -14.03 -97.59
CA GLU A 685 -63.53 -13.76 -98.93
C GLU A 685 -62.78 -14.57 -100.00
N ARG A 686 -61.44 -14.54 -100.00
CA ARG A 686 -60.64 -15.41 -100.90
C ARG A 686 -60.85 -16.90 -100.62
N THR A 687 -61.09 -17.29 -99.37
CA THR A 687 -61.43 -18.68 -99.03
C THR A 687 -62.81 -19.07 -99.55
N GLN A 688 -63.78 -18.16 -99.50
CA GLN A 688 -65.12 -18.35 -100.07
C GLN A 688 -65.05 -18.42 -101.60
N GLU A 689 -64.35 -17.50 -102.27
CA GLU A 689 -64.06 -17.58 -103.70
C GLU A 689 -63.40 -18.91 -104.09
N ILE A 690 -62.43 -19.40 -103.30
CA ILE A 690 -61.79 -20.71 -103.53
C ILE A 690 -62.79 -21.86 -103.32
N GLN A 691 -63.72 -21.77 -102.36
CA GLN A 691 -64.78 -22.77 -102.19
C GLN A 691 -65.79 -22.75 -103.33
N ASP A 692 -66.20 -21.57 -103.80
CA ASP A 692 -67.14 -21.40 -104.90
C ASP A 692 -66.50 -21.79 -106.25
N LEU A 693 -65.23 -21.47 -106.47
CA LEU A 693 -64.45 -21.96 -107.61
C LEU A 693 -64.26 -23.49 -107.54
N ARG A 694 -63.95 -24.06 -106.37
CA ARG A 694 -63.90 -25.53 -106.19
C ARG A 694 -65.25 -26.17 -106.47
N LYS A 695 -66.35 -25.57 -106.03
CA LYS A 695 -67.71 -26.04 -106.29
C LYS A 695 -68.02 -25.98 -107.78
N HIS A 696 -67.74 -24.87 -108.46
CA HIS A 696 -67.85 -24.78 -109.91
C HIS A 696 -66.97 -25.82 -110.63
N LEU A 697 -65.78 -26.14 -110.08
CA LEU A 697 -64.90 -27.18 -110.63
C LEU A 697 -65.48 -28.58 -110.38
N THR A 698 -66.10 -28.87 -109.23
CA THR A 698 -66.80 -30.15 -109.01
C THR A 698 -68.08 -30.27 -109.85
N ASP A 699 -68.85 -29.19 -109.98
CA ASP A 699 -70.03 -29.13 -110.84
C ASP A 699 -69.63 -29.37 -112.30
N LYS A 700 -68.55 -28.72 -112.77
CA LYS A 700 -67.97 -28.97 -114.10
C LYS A 700 -67.34 -30.35 -114.24
N GLN A 701 -66.73 -30.93 -113.20
CA GLN A 701 -66.22 -32.29 -113.22
C GLN A 701 -67.37 -33.32 -113.29
N GLN A 702 -68.52 -33.01 -112.70
CA GLN A 702 -69.72 -33.86 -112.78
C GLN A 702 -70.45 -33.70 -114.11
N GLU A 703 -70.53 -32.48 -114.68
CA GLU A 703 -70.92 -32.26 -116.08
C GLU A 703 -69.99 -33.02 -117.04
N LEU A 704 -68.66 -32.91 -116.85
CA LEU A 704 -67.66 -33.62 -117.65
C LEU A 704 -67.79 -35.14 -117.49
N SER A 705 -68.01 -35.67 -116.28
CA SER A 705 -68.24 -37.11 -116.10
C SER A 705 -69.54 -37.59 -116.75
N ASN A 706 -70.57 -36.75 -116.82
CA ASN A 706 -71.81 -37.06 -117.53
C ASN A 706 -71.61 -36.99 -119.05
N ALA A 707 -70.87 -35.99 -119.54
CA ALA A 707 -70.48 -35.86 -120.94
C ALA A 707 -69.49 -36.94 -121.39
N GLU A 708 -68.61 -37.41 -120.51
CA GLU A 708 -67.68 -38.52 -120.73
C GLU A 708 -68.42 -39.86 -120.76
N LYS A 709 -69.43 -40.06 -119.90
CA LYS A 709 -70.35 -41.22 -120.01
C LYS A 709 -71.10 -41.20 -121.34
N GLN A 710 -71.70 -40.07 -121.72
CA GLN A 710 -72.36 -39.92 -123.02
C GLN A 710 -71.38 -40.15 -124.18
N SER A 711 -70.20 -39.55 -124.12
CA SER A 711 -69.12 -39.74 -125.09
C SER A 711 -68.57 -41.16 -125.07
N SER A 712 -68.70 -41.94 -123.99
CA SER A 712 -68.30 -43.35 -123.93
C SER A 712 -69.32 -44.25 -124.62
N SER A 713 -70.63 -43.97 -124.49
CA SER A 713 -71.66 -44.62 -125.31
C SER A 713 -71.48 -44.26 -126.79
N THR A 714 -71.33 -42.97 -127.13
CA THR A 714 -71.12 -42.55 -128.53
C THR A 714 -69.76 -42.99 -129.06
N ALA A 715 -68.74 -43.13 -128.23
CA ALA A 715 -67.48 -43.75 -128.63
C ALA A 715 -67.67 -45.25 -128.90
N GLN A 716 -68.42 -45.98 -128.07
CA GLN A 716 -68.73 -47.40 -128.30
C GLN A 716 -69.53 -47.60 -129.60
N GLU A 717 -70.48 -46.71 -129.90
CA GLU A 717 -71.16 -46.65 -131.20
C GLU A 717 -70.17 -46.35 -132.34
N SER A 718 -69.30 -45.35 -132.19
CA SER A 718 -68.28 -45.01 -133.20
C SER A 718 -67.16 -46.05 -133.34
N TYR A 719 -66.94 -46.94 -132.36
CA TYR A 719 -65.97 -48.03 -132.45
C TYR A 719 -66.52 -49.20 -133.26
N LEU A 720 -67.84 -49.40 -133.26
CA LEU A 720 -68.50 -50.27 -134.23
C LEU A 720 -68.33 -49.66 -135.64
N GLU A 721 -68.66 -48.39 -135.81
CA GLU A 721 -68.61 -47.67 -137.10
C GLU A 721 -67.18 -47.49 -137.67
N THR A 722 -66.17 -47.24 -136.83
CA THR A 722 -64.77 -47.09 -137.29
C THR A 722 -64.04 -48.42 -137.48
N ALA A 723 -64.54 -49.53 -136.90
CA ALA A 723 -64.12 -50.88 -137.29
C ALA A 723 -64.56 -51.19 -138.72
N GLU A 724 -65.73 -50.71 -139.14
CA GLU A 724 -66.21 -50.83 -140.53
C GLU A 724 -65.37 -49.99 -141.51
N LEU A 725 -64.74 -48.89 -141.06
CA LEU A 725 -63.95 -47.97 -141.91
C LEU A 725 -62.44 -48.25 -142.00
N ARG A 726 -61.77 -48.76 -140.95
CA ARG A 726 -60.30 -48.95 -140.97
C ARG A 726 -59.82 -49.97 -142.00
N THR A 727 -60.72 -50.87 -142.38
CA THR A 727 -60.64 -51.78 -143.54
C THR A 727 -60.20 -51.08 -144.84
N LEU A 728 -60.55 -49.80 -145.03
CA LEU A 728 -60.34 -49.03 -146.27
C LEU A 728 -59.03 -48.21 -146.32
N LEU A 729 -58.36 -47.96 -145.19
CA LEU A 729 -57.29 -46.94 -145.13
C LEU A 729 -55.87 -47.52 -145.16
N ALA A 730 -55.69 -48.82 -144.87
CA ALA A 730 -54.40 -49.51 -145.02
C ALA A 730 -53.87 -49.54 -146.47
N GLU A 731 -54.70 -49.12 -147.43
CA GLU A 731 -54.47 -49.11 -148.88
C GLU A 731 -53.47 -48.04 -149.37
N LYS A 732 -52.97 -47.10 -148.53
CA LYS A 732 -52.32 -45.86 -149.05
C LYS A 732 -50.86 -45.53 -148.65
N ASP A 733 -50.40 -45.77 -147.43
CA ASP A 733 -49.40 -44.87 -146.81
C ASP A 733 -47.89 -45.04 -147.18
N LYS A 734 -47.54 -45.93 -148.11
CA LYS A 734 -46.15 -46.42 -148.31
C LYS A 734 -45.26 -45.50 -149.18
N LEU A 735 -45.21 -44.19 -148.93
CA LEU A 735 -44.80 -43.22 -149.97
C LEU A 735 -43.70 -42.18 -149.64
N ILE A 736 -43.47 -41.80 -148.37
CA ILE A 736 -42.90 -40.46 -148.08
C ILE A 736 -41.40 -40.41 -147.67
N ASP A 737 -40.85 -41.43 -147.01
CA ASP A 737 -39.59 -41.32 -146.23
C ASP A 737 -38.31 -40.97 -147.01
N LYS A 738 -38.03 -39.66 -147.11
CA LYS A 738 -36.82 -39.04 -147.68
C LYS A 738 -36.27 -37.97 -146.71
N LEU A 739 -35.07 -37.45 -147.01
CA LEU A 739 -34.56 -36.06 -146.76
C LEU A 739 -33.59 -35.71 -145.60
N LEU A 740 -33.68 -36.25 -144.38
CA LEU A 740 -33.35 -35.42 -143.17
C LEU A 740 -31.89 -35.19 -142.70
N GLN A 741 -30.89 -35.99 -143.07
CA GLN A 741 -29.70 -36.23 -142.21
C GLN A 741 -28.41 -35.44 -142.57
N ARG A 742 -28.01 -34.35 -141.84
CA ARG A 742 -26.69 -33.69 -142.10
C ARG A 742 -26.03 -32.65 -141.14
N GLY A 743 -26.50 -32.36 -139.91
CA GLY A 743 -26.27 -31.01 -139.32
C GLY A 743 -25.27 -30.75 -138.16
N GLN A 744 -24.49 -31.70 -137.65
CA GLN A 744 -23.87 -31.60 -136.30
C GLN A 744 -22.32 -31.46 -136.28
N GLU A 745 -21.76 -31.36 -135.06
CA GLU A 745 -20.33 -31.52 -134.65
C GLU A 745 -19.35 -30.36 -134.95
N ARG A 746 -18.73 -29.78 -133.89
CA ARG A 746 -17.39 -29.12 -133.82
C ARG A 746 -17.08 -28.49 -132.43
N ASP A 747 -16.51 -29.30 -131.53
CA ASP A 747 -15.37 -29.02 -130.60
C ASP A 747 -15.30 -27.64 -129.89
N GLN A 748 -15.37 -27.46 -128.56
CA GLN A 748 -15.20 -28.34 -127.37
C GLN A 748 -13.76 -28.82 -127.05
N PHE A 749 -12.92 -27.87 -126.64
CA PHE A 749 -11.65 -28.01 -125.90
C PHE A 749 -11.50 -26.77 -124.97
N LEU A 750 -10.64 -26.65 -123.94
CA LEU A 750 -9.45 -27.40 -123.49
C LEU A 750 -9.23 -27.12 -121.95
N ALA A 751 -8.19 -27.73 -121.35
CA ALA A 751 -7.54 -27.44 -120.04
C ALA A 751 -8.08 -28.10 -118.74
N GLU A 752 -7.45 -29.21 -118.31
CA GLU A 752 -7.74 -30.00 -117.10
C GLU A 752 -6.46 -30.56 -116.40
N VAL A 753 -6.55 -30.99 -115.11
CA VAL A 753 -5.68 -31.96 -114.34
C VAL A 753 -4.23 -31.58 -113.87
N SER A 754 -3.57 -32.17 -112.83
CA SER A 754 -3.94 -32.52 -111.41
C SER A 754 -2.76 -33.15 -110.56
N GLN A 755 -2.93 -33.26 -109.21
CA GLN A 755 -2.46 -34.30 -108.22
C GLN A 755 -1.06 -34.40 -107.48
N LYS A 756 -1.16 -34.46 -106.12
CA LYS A 756 -0.63 -35.41 -105.06
C LYS A 756 0.87 -35.62 -104.61
N ALA A 757 1.01 -35.99 -103.31
CA ALA A 757 2.07 -36.75 -102.57
C ALA A 757 3.23 -36.04 -101.78
N GLU A 758 3.62 -36.42 -100.54
CA GLU A 758 2.83 -36.92 -99.36
C GLU A 758 3.46 -36.73 -97.90
N PRO A 759 4.62 -37.33 -97.42
CA PRO A 759 4.83 -37.63 -95.96
C PRO A 759 6.24 -37.43 -95.25
N ASP A 760 6.33 -37.39 -93.88
CA ASP A 760 7.15 -38.27 -92.93
C ASP A 760 7.53 -37.71 -91.48
N HIS A 761 7.48 -38.61 -90.46
CA HIS A 761 8.11 -38.70 -89.09
C HIS A 761 8.06 -37.68 -87.89
N VAL A 762 8.41 -38.24 -86.69
CA VAL A 762 8.71 -37.67 -85.31
C VAL A 762 7.53 -37.59 -84.31
N LEU A 763 7.56 -38.11 -83.05
CA LEU A 763 8.27 -39.20 -82.32
C LEU A 763 7.39 -39.50 -81.06
N GLU A 764 7.00 -40.71 -80.62
CA GLU A 764 7.72 -41.92 -80.15
C GLU A 764 8.26 -41.92 -78.69
N LEU A 765 8.25 -43.12 -78.09
CA LEU A 765 9.13 -43.60 -77.00
C LEU A 765 9.05 -42.98 -75.57
N ARG A 766 7.86 -43.02 -74.96
CA ARG A 766 7.68 -43.66 -73.64
C ARG A 766 6.46 -44.59 -73.69
N GLN A 767 6.66 -45.88 -73.95
CA GLN A 767 6.84 -46.89 -72.89
C GLN A 767 5.67 -46.82 -71.89
N THR A 768 4.63 -47.65 -71.99
CA THR A 768 4.59 -49.05 -72.46
C THR A 768 5.59 -49.91 -71.71
N ILE A 769 5.19 -50.32 -70.50
CA ILE A 769 5.66 -51.51 -69.80
C ILE A 769 4.47 -52.03 -68.97
N GLN A 770 4.25 -53.33 -69.07
CA GLN A 770 3.39 -54.21 -68.26
C GLN A 770 1.99 -53.67 -67.90
N ILE A 771 0.87 -54.12 -68.49
CA ILE A 771 0.63 -55.26 -69.40
C ILE A 771 1.29 -56.56 -68.89
N MET A 772 1.02 -56.91 -67.63
CA MET A 772 1.25 -58.26 -67.10
C MET A 772 0.16 -58.63 -66.09
N GLN A 773 -1.09 -58.42 -66.50
CA GLN A 773 -2.20 -59.26 -66.06
C GLN A 773 -2.32 -60.51 -66.95
N ASP A 774 -1.44 -60.64 -67.95
CA ASP A 774 -1.13 -61.90 -68.60
C ASP A 774 -0.32 -62.80 -67.67
N LYS A 775 -1.01 -63.85 -67.19
CA LYS A 775 -0.55 -65.25 -67.13
C LYS A 775 0.54 -65.57 -66.08
N LEU A 776 0.30 -66.57 -65.23
CA LEU A 776 0.32 -68.01 -65.57
C LEU A 776 1.63 -68.36 -66.27
N ASP A 777 2.67 -68.61 -65.48
CA ASP A 777 3.09 -69.98 -65.16
C ASP A 777 3.67 -69.97 -63.72
N GLU A 778 3.55 -71.02 -62.88
CA GLU A 778 2.86 -72.30 -63.06
C GLU A 778 2.20 -72.76 -61.72
N LYS A 779 1.68 -74.00 -61.67
CA LYS A 779 0.94 -74.55 -60.53
C LYS A 779 1.79 -74.78 -59.27
N GLU A 780 1.25 -74.39 -58.12
CA GLU A 780 0.96 -75.26 -56.95
C GLU A 780 0.23 -74.43 -55.86
N GLY A 781 -0.64 -74.96 -54.99
CA GLY A 781 -1.04 -76.36 -54.82
C GLY A 781 -2.08 -76.55 -53.69
N GLU A 782 -3.24 -75.89 -53.80
CA GLU A 782 -4.42 -76.05 -52.92
C GLU A 782 -4.25 -75.74 -51.41
N LEU A 783 -5.29 -76.03 -50.62
CA LEU A 783 -5.49 -75.55 -49.25
C LEU A 783 -5.34 -76.67 -48.20
N SER A 784 -5.05 -76.22 -46.96
CA SER A 784 -5.56 -76.79 -45.69
C SER A 784 -4.77 -77.92 -45.02
N LYS A 785 -4.32 -77.63 -43.78
CA LYS A 785 -4.27 -78.54 -42.60
C LYS A 785 -3.22 -79.68 -42.64
N ARG A 786 -2.49 -80.02 -41.56
CA ARG A 786 -2.52 -79.57 -40.14
C ARG A 786 -1.35 -80.17 -39.32
N ASN A 787 -0.81 -79.40 -38.37
CA ASN A 787 -0.01 -79.79 -37.17
C ASN A 787 1.23 -80.72 -37.31
N SER A 788 2.43 -80.13 -37.28
CA SER A 788 3.54 -80.38 -36.32
C SER A 788 4.33 -79.03 -36.27
N GLU A 789 5.22 -78.67 -35.35
CA GLU A 789 5.98 -79.30 -34.25
C GLU A 789 5.88 -78.33 -33.04
N ASP A 790 5.70 -78.73 -31.77
CA ASP A 790 6.66 -79.36 -30.84
C ASP A 790 8.07 -78.74 -30.81
N HIS A 791 8.43 -78.22 -29.62
CA HIS A 791 9.76 -77.90 -29.06
C HIS A 791 10.91 -77.46 -30.02
N GLN A 792 11.65 -76.39 -29.75
CA GLN A 792 12.29 -76.19 -28.44
C GLN A 792 12.75 -74.74 -28.15
N GLU A 793 12.87 -74.45 -26.86
CA GLU A 793 13.40 -73.22 -26.28
C GLU A 793 14.90 -73.03 -26.58
N ASN A 794 15.35 -71.78 -26.82
CA ASN A 794 16.40 -71.09 -26.06
C ASN A 794 16.97 -69.84 -26.78
N ASN A 795 16.38 -68.65 -26.60
CA ASN A 795 17.14 -67.38 -26.73
C ASN A 795 16.53 -66.10 -26.11
N THR A 796 15.48 -66.18 -25.29
CA THR A 796 14.74 -64.99 -24.80
C THR A 796 14.88 -64.72 -23.29
N PHE A 797 15.39 -65.67 -22.49
CA PHE A 797 15.43 -65.52 -21.02
C PHE A 797 16.61 -64.67 -20.50
N SER A 798 17.81 -64.80 -21.08
CA SER A 798 19.01 -64.08 -20.62
C SER A 798 18.83 -62.55 -20.64
N ARG A 799 18.29 -62.01 -21.74
CA ARG A 799 18.21 -60.55 -21.96
C ARG A 799 17.24 -59.82 -21.03
N LYS A 800 16.21 -60.49 -20.48
CA LYS A 800 15.31 -59.90 -19.48
C LYS A 800 15.96 -59.85 -18.09
N THR A 801 16.57 -60.97 -17.65
CA THR A 801 17.22 -61.06 -16.34
C THR A 801 18.37 -60.04 -16.19
N VAL A 802 19.19 -59.85 -17.22
CA VAL A 802 20.28 -58.84 -17.20
C VAL A 802 19.75 -57.40 -17.07
N VAL A 803 18.56 -57.09 -17.62
CA VAL A 803 17.96 -55.75 -17.49
C VAL A 803 17.36 -55.53 -16.10
N VAL A 804 16.73 -56.56 -15.51
CA VAL A 804 16.24 -56.51 -14.12
C VAL A 804 17.41 -56.32 -13.15
N LEU A 805 18.45 -57.15 -13.25
CA LEU A 805 19.64 -57.07 -12.39
C LEU A 805 20.38 -55.73 -12.53
N LYS A 806 20.44 -55.14 -13.74
CA LYS A 806 20.99 -53.77 -13.90
C LYS A 806 20.15 -52.69 -13.23
N LYS A 807 18.82 -52.81 -13.23
CA LYS A 807 17.91 -51.88 -12.55
C LYS A 807 18.01 -52.00 -11.02
N GLU A 808 18.07 -53.23 -10.52
CA GLU A 808 18.26 -53.51 -9.09
C GLU A 808 19.63 -53.05 -8.60
N LEU A 809 20.70 -53.31 -9.36
CA LEU A 809 22.05 -52.82 -9.06
C LEU A 809 22.07 -51.28 -8.96
N ALA A 810 21.47 -50.58 -9.94
CA ALA A 810 21.38 -49.13 -9.93
C ALA A 810 20.63 -48.60 -8.68
N GLN A 811 19.49 -49.21 -8.34
CA GLN A 811 18.73 -48.86 -7.13
C GLN A 811 19.51 -49.15 -5.83
N LYS A 812 20.31 -50.23 -5.79
CA LYS A 812 21.18 -50.53 -4.64
C LYS A 812 22.33 -49.54 -4.50
N THR A 813 22.96 -49.10 -5.61
CA THR A 813 23.96 -48.02 -5.55
C THR A 813 23.35 -46.66 -5.16
N GLU A 814 22.14 -46.34 -5.60
CA GLU A 814 21.45 -45.11 -5.19
C GLU A 814 21.08 -45.14 -3.69
N ALA A 815 20.60 -46.28 -3.20
CA ALA A 815 20.33 -46.50 -1.77
C ALA A 815 21.61 -46.41 -0.92
N LEU A 816 22.72 -47.00 -1.38
CA LEU A 816 24.02 -46.92 -0.71
C LEU A 816 24.53 -45.48 -0.63
N ASN A 817 24.47 -44.70 -1.72
CA ASN A 817 24.86 -43.30 -1.72
C ASN A 817 23.96 -42.45 -0.80
N LYS A 818 22.66 -42.76 -0.70
CA LYS A 818 21.71 -42.11 0.23
C LYS A 818 21.90 -42.54 1.70
N ALA A 819 22.57 -43.66 1.97
CA ALA A 819 22.99 -44.05 3.31
C ALA A 819 24.33 -43.38 3.68
N LEU A 820 25.32 -43.44 2.79
CA LEU A 820 26.66 -42.88 3.00
C LEU A 820 26.62 -41.34 3.12
N LYS A 821 25.71 -40.65 2.42
CA LYS A 821 25.47 -39.23 2.67
C LYS A 821 24.97 -38.99 4.11
N ARG A 822 23.95 -39.72 4.57
CA ARG A 822 23.43 -39.60 5.95
C ARG A 822 24.49 -39.93 7.00
N GLU A 823 25.39 -40.87 6.73
CA GLU A 823 26.51 -41.18 7.62
C GLU A 823 27.45 -39.97 7.78
N ASN A 824 27.72 -39.24 6.70
CA ASN A 824 28.51 -38.00 6.76
C ASN A 824 27.72 -36.84 7.40
N ASP A 825 26.44 -36.68 7.08
CA ASP A 825 25.56 -35.68 7.70
C ASP A 825 25.50 -35.89 9.24
N LEU A 826 25.44 -37.16 9.71
CA LEU A 826 25.49 -37.53 11.13
C LEU A 826 26.87 -37.34 11.78
N LYS A 827 27.98 -37.55 11.05
CA LYS A 827 29.33 -37.28 11.56
C LYS A 827 29.57 -35.79 11.79
N ILE A 828 29.03 -34.93 10.92
CA ILE A 828 29.07 -33.47 11.11
C ILE A 828 28.28 -33.10 12.36
N ALA A 829 27.03 -33.55 12.47
CA ALA A 829 26.20 -33.29 13.66
C ALA A 829 26.83 -33.79 14.98
N LEU A 830 27.57 -34.91 14.96
CA LEU A 830 28.32 -35.39 16.12
C LEU A 830 29.51 -34.51 16.48
N ALA A 831 30.23 -33.96 15.49
CA ALA A 831 31.32 -33.01 15.74
C ALA A 831 30.80 -31.67 16.29
N ASP A 832 29.69 -31.17 15.75
CA ASP A 832 29.03 -29.96 16.24
C ASP A 832 28.55 -30.12 17.69
N LEU A 833 27.95 -31.28 18.02
CA LEU A 833 27.56 -31.62 19.40
C LEU A 833 28.76 -31.77 20.34
N GLN A 834 29.88 -32.32 19.88
CA GLN A 834 31.12 -32.38 20.67
C GLN A 834 31.68 -30.98 20.97
N SER A 835 31.66 -30.07 19.98
CA SER A 835 32.07 -28.68 20.18
C SER A 835 31.18 -27.95 21.19
N LEU A 836 29.86 -28.14 21.11
CA LEU A 836 28.89 -27.56 22.04
C LEU A 836 29.04 -28.10 23.46
N LEU A 837 29.37 -29.38 23.62
CA LEU A 837 29.64 -29.97 24.94
C LEU A 837 30.90 -29.36 25.57
N SER A 838 32.01 -29.24 24.83
CA SER A 838 33.22 -28.60 25.38
C SER A 838 33.05 -27.10 25.66
N GLU A 839 32.20 -26.38 24.90
CA GLU A 839 31.81 -25.01 25.27
C GLU A 839 30.96 -24.96 26.55
N LEU A 840 30.05 -25.92 26.75
CA LEU A 840 29.23 -26.00 27.96
C LEU A 840 30.05 -26.38 29.20
N GLU A 841 30.99 -27.33 29.07
CA GLU A 841 31.93 -27.70 30.14
C GLU A 841 32.78 -26.49 30.53
N GLY A 842 33.42 -25.80 29.58
CA GLY A 842 34.21 -24.59 29.88
C GLY A 842 33.41 -23.43 30.48
N ARG A 843 32.13 -23.26 30.09
CA ARG A 843 31.22 -22.30 30.74
C ARG A 843 30.85 -22.73 32.16
N SER A 844 30.64 -24.02 32.39
CA SER A 844 30.35 -24.55 33.72
C SER A 844 31.54 -24.39 34.68
N GLU A 845 32.75 -24.71 34.23
CA GLU A 845 33.99 -24.48 35.00
C GLU A 845 34.19 -23.00 35.33
N GLY A 846 33.98 -22.11 34.34
CA GLY A 846 34.03 -20.66 34.55
C GLY A 846 32.98 -20.13 35.53
N GLN A 847 31.77 -20.70 35.52
CA GLN A 847 30.73 -20.39 36.51
C GLN A 847 31.12 -20.89 37.91
N THR A 848 31.68 -22.10 38.03
CA THR A 848 32.16 -22.64 39.31
C THR A 848 33.24 -21.75 39.92
N ALA A 849 34.26 -21.35 39.16
CA ALA A 849 35.32 -20.46 39.63
C ALA A 849 34.77 -19.08 40.07
N ASN A 850 33.74 -18.56 39.39
CA ASN A 850 33.08 -17.31 39.79
C ASN A 850 32.29 -17.47 41.10
N VAL A 851 31.60 -18.60 41.30
CA VAL A 851 30.91 -18.92 42.56
C VAL A 851 31.90 -19.08 43.72
N GLU A 852 33.06 -19.70 43.50
CA GLU A 852 34.13 -19.80 44.50
C GLU A 852 34.71 -18.43 44.88
N SER A 853 34.98 -17.57 43.89
CA SER A 853 35.43 -16.18 44.11
C SER A 853 34.41 -15.33 44.88
N LEU A 854 33.13 -15.43 44.53
CA LEU A 854 32.03 -14.78 45.26
C LEU A 854 31.88 -15.32 46.69
N THR A 855 32.09 -16.62 46.89
CA THR A 855 32.07 -17.26 48.23
C THR A 855 33.24 -16.77 49.09
N ALA A 856 34.44 -16.64 48.54
CA ALA A 856 35.58 -16.04 49.24
C ALA A 856 35.35 -14.54 49.55
N THR A 857 34.68 -13.82 48.64
CA THR A 857 34.31 -12.40 48.84
C THR A 857 33.20 -12.23 49.90
N LEU A 858 32.31 -13.21 50.05
CA LEU A 858 31.33 -13.24 51.14
C LEU A 858 32.01 -13.55 52.48
N LYS A 859 32.86 -14.58 52.54
CA LYS A 859 33.59 -14.95 53.75
C LYS A 859 34.45 -13.81 54.30
N THR A 860 35.18 -13.10 53.44
CA THR A 860 35.97 -11.92 53.85
C THR A 860 35.09 -10.76 54.33
N LYS A 861 33.87 -10.60 53.81
CA LYS A 861 32.87 -9.67 54.35
C LYS A 861 32.31 -10.11 55.70
N GLU A 862 32.06 -11.40 55.92
CA GLU A 862 31.66 -11.95 57.23
C GLU A 862 32.77 -11.76 58.29
N GLU A 863 34.04 -11.95 57.90
CA GLU A 863 35.20 -11.68 58.75
C GLU A 863 35.32 -10.18 59.09
N MET A 864 35.05 -9.27 58.14
CA MET A 864 34.95 -7.83 58.44
C MET A 864 33.75 -7.47 59.34
N ILE A 865 32.58 -8.07 59.12
CA ILE A 865 31.37 -7.84 59.94
C ILE A 865 31.57 -8.34 61.37
N THR A 866 32.18 -9.51 61.56
CA THR A 866 32.50 -10.02 62.91
C THR A 866 33.53 -9.16 63.63
N VAL A 867 34.55 -8.64 62.95
CA VAL A 867 35.49 -7.66 63.51
C VAL A 867 34.79 -6.33 63.87
N LEU A 868 33.84 -5.87 63.06
CA LEU A 868 33.05 -4.67 63.37
C LEU A 868 32.15 -4.88 64.59
N HIS A 869 31.42 -5.99 64.68
CA HIS A 869 30.63 -6.35 65.86
C HIS A 869 31.51 -6.49 67.12
N GLN A 870 32.72 -7.02 67.00
CA GLN A 870 33.67 -7.14 68.12
C GLN A 870 34.24 -5.78 68.57
N ARG A 871 34.35 -4.80 67.67
CA ARG A 871 34.69 -3.41 68.04
C ARG A 871 33.52 -2.70 68.72
N LEU A 872 32.30 -2.90 68.22
CA LEU A 872 31.09 -2.31 68.79
C LEU A 872 30.80 -2.83 70.20
N SER A 873 30.98 -4.12 70.46
CA SER A 873 30.80 -4.70 71.81
C SER A 873 31.86 -4.27 72.83
N LEU A 874 33.04 -3.85 72.37
CA LEU A 874 34.08 -3.25 73.23
C LEU A 874 33.86 -1.74 73.52
N GLY A 875 32.93 -1.08 72.83
CA GLY A 875 32.61 0.33 73.06
C GLY A 875 31.68 0.60 74.26
N GLY A 876 31.16 -0.44 74.92
CA GLY A 876 30.04 -0.35 75.86
C GLY A 876 30.35 -0.20 77.34
N SER A 877 31.60 0.09 77.76
CA SER A 877 31.98 -0.01 79.19
C SER A 877 33.02 1.00 79.70
N SER A 878 32.60 2.25 79.94
CA SER A 878 33.14 3.26 80.90
C SER A 878 32.53 4.63 80.57
N GLN A 879 32.23 5.56 81.49
CA GLN A 879 32.03 5.54 82.95
C GLN A 879 31.21 6.82 83.29
N ALA A 880 30.65 6.97 84.49
CA ALA A 880 30.08 8.24 84.98
C ALA A 880 31.16 9.37 84.98
N ASP A 881 30.85 10.67 85.05
CA ASP A 881 29.74 11.31 85.80
C ASP A 881 29.52 12.81 85.40
N HIS A 882 28.54 13.46 86.04
CA HIS A 882 28.42 14.91 86.31
C HIS A 882 28.03 15.92 85.18
N THR A 883 26.73 16.27 85.20
CA THR A 883 26.16 17.64 85.29
C THR A 883 26.55 18.80 84.32
N GLN A 884 25.47 19.50 83.90
CA GLN A 884 25.30 20.97 83.85
C GLN A 884 25.35 21.71 82.48
N ASP A 885 24.14 22.04 82.01
CA ASP A 885 23.64 23.34 81.49
C ASP A 885 24.38 24.20 80.42
N HIS A 886 23.54 24.94 79.67
CA HIS A 886 23.79 26.18 78.90
C HIS A 886 24.65 26.20 77.59
N VAL A 887 23.92 26.23 76.46
CA VAL A 887 23.71 27.43 75.60
C VAL A 887 24.93 28.16 74.97
N ILE A 888 24.98 28.11 73.62
CA ILE A 888 25.60 29.04 72.65
C ILE A 888 27.15 29.21 72.66
N GLY A 889 27.77 29.01 71.48
CA GLY A 889 29.15 29.43 71.20
C GLY A 889 29.71 28.91 69.87
N SER A 890 29.46 29.61 68.76
CA SER A 890 30.04 29.31 67.44
C SER A 890 31.26 30.18 67.16
N ASP A 891 32.46 29.57 67.06
CA ASP A 891 33.38 29.67 65.90
C ASP A 891 34.84 29.24 66.21
N MET A 892 35.56 28.90 65.13
CA MET A 892 37.03 28.74 64.97
C MET A 892 37.77 27.53 65.60
N GLU A 893 38.23 26.67 64.69
CA GLU A 893 39.54 25.96 64.63
C GLU A 893 40.41 25.80 65.91
N ARG A 894 40.64 24.54 66.33
CA ARG A 894 41.95 23.83 66.20
C ARG A 894 41.91 22.39 66.75
N CYS A 895 42.92 21.59 66.40
CA CYS A 895 43.02 20.17 66.74
C CYS A 895 43.30 19.89 68.23
N PRO A 896 42.73 18.81 68.81
CA PRO A 896 43.24 18.14 70.02
C PRO A 896 44.48 17.25 69.71
N PRO A 897 45.22 16.76 70.72
CA PRO A 897 46.65 16.46 70.59
C PRO A 897 47.05 14.99 70.33
N GLU A 898 48.33 14.79 70.04
CA GLU A 898 49.01 13.48 70.05
C GLU A 898 49.09 12.85 71.45
N LEU A 899 49.12 11.50 71.49
CA LEU A 899 49.96 10.61 72.33
C LEU A 899 49.34 9.18 72.37
N PRO A 900 50.10 8.09 72.65
CA PRO A 900 51.56 7.94 72.65
C PRO A 900 52.04 6.87 71.64
N GLN A 901 53.35 6.77 71.47
CA GLN A 901 54.00 5.72 70.67
C GLN A 901 53.87 4.33 71.31
N ARG A 902 53.83 3.28 70.49
CA ARG A 902 54.32 1.94 70.86
C ARG A 902 55.08 1.32 69.69
N GLU A 903 56.02 0.45 70.01
CA GLU A 903 57.19 0.16 69.16
C GLU A 903 56.93 -0.80 67.99
N ARG A 904 57.84 -0.77 67.01
CA ARG A 904 57.80 -1.58 65.79
C ARG A 904 58.07 -3.06 66.06
N THR A 905 57.37 -3.92 65.34
CA THR A 905 57.94 -5.16 64.78
C THR A 905 57.77 -5.14 63.27
N LEU A 906 58.81 -5.52 62.53
CA LEU A 906 58.89 -5.37 61.07
C LEU A 906 58.17 -6.53 60.36
N ILE A 907 57.26 -6.20 59.44
CA ILE A 907 56.88 -6.90 58.18
C ILE A 907 55.58 -6.25 57.66
N GLY A 908 55.50 -5.97 56.36
CA GLY A 908 54.40 -5.22 55.72
C GLY A 908 54.75 -3.75 55.52
N GLY A 909 54.62 -3.26 54.28
CA GLY A 909 54.99 -1.90 53.88
C GLY A 909 53.90 -0.85 54.15
N ASP A 910 54.28 0.42 54.05
CA ASP A 910 53.38 1.55 54.25
C ASP A 910 52.40 1.73 53.07
N SER A 911 51.10 1.76 53.36
CA SER A 911 50.03 2.09 52.37
C SER A 911 48.91 2.93 52.98
N ARG A 912 49.12 3.53 54.16
CA ARG A 912 48.10 4.32 54.88
C ARG A 912 48.04 5.80 54.50
N GLN A 913 48.83 6.23 53.52
CA GLN A 913 48.97 7.65 53.17
C GLN A 913 48.20 8.07 51.90
N GLU A 914 47.71 7.10 51.10
CA GLU A 914 47.02 7.33 49.82
C GLU A 914 45.50 7.53 49.94
N ALA A 915 44.89 7.17 51.08
CA ALA A 915 43.45 7.25 51.27
C ALA A 915 42.93 8.68 51.58
N LEU A 916 43.78 9.58 52.07
CA LEU A 916 43.41 10.94 52.48
C LEU A 916 43.16 11.92 51.32
N PRO A 917 43.94 11.91 50.22
CA PRO A 917 43.64 12.71 49.02
C PRO A 917 42.25 12.44 48.42
N SER A 918 41.81 11.16 48.42
CA SER A 918 40.54 10.74 47.83
C SER A 918 39.33 11.43 48.47
N LEU A 919 39.26 11.51 49.81
CA LEU A 919 38.14 12.15 50.49
C LEU A 919 38.09 13.67 50.24
N VAL A 920 39.25 14.31 50.12
CA VAL A 920 39.35 15.75 49.82
C VAL A 920 38.94 16.03 48.37
N ALA A 921 39.32 15.16 47.42
CA ALA A 921 38.87 15.27 46.02
C ALA A 921 37.34 15.12 45.90
N LEU A 922 36.76 14.11 46.58
CA LEU A 922 35.31 13.88 46.57
C LEU A 922 34.53 15.07 47.16
N GLN A 923 35.05 15.68 48.23
CA GLN A 923 34.49 16.91 48.81
C GLN A 923 34.55 18.09 47.82
N GLN A 924 35.64 18.23 47.07
CA GLN A 924 35.81 19.28 46.07
C GLN A 924 34.87 19.10 44.86
N GLU A 925 34.66 17.86 44.38
CA GLU A 925 33.67 17.57 43.34
C GLU A 925 32.24 17.86 43.82
N HIS A 926 31.88 17.48 45.05
CA HIS A 926 30.58 17.84 45.62
C HIS A 926 30.38 19.36 45.73
N ASP A 927 31.40 20.13 46.10
CA ASP A 927 31.34 21.60 46.13
C ASP A 927 31.33 22.23 44.74
N ALA A 928 31.94 21.60 43.73
CA ALA A 928 31.86 22.04 42.33
C ALA A 928 30.46 21.80 41.76
N LEU A 929 29.89 20.60 41.97
CA LEU A 929 28.53 20.24 41.55
C LEU A 929 27.48 21.15 42.21
N ASN A 930 27.64 21.47 43.51
CA ASN A 930 26.77 22.43 44.21
C ASN A 930 26.94 23.88 43.74
N LYS A 931 28.03 24.24 43.04
CA LYS A 931 28.17 25.55 42.38
C LYS A 931 27.50 25.53 41.00
N ALA A 932 27.70 24.46 40.22
CA ALA A 932 27.05 24.28 38.92
C ALA A 932 25.51 24.28 39.05
N LEU A 933 24.94 23.53 39.98
CA LEU A 933 23.49 23.47 40.22
C LEU A 933 22.90 24.84 40.62
N ARG A 934 23.65 25.66 41.37
CA ARG A 934 23.22 27.03 41.72
C ARG A 934 23.30 27.98 40.51
N ALA A 935 24.29 27.82 39.64
CA ALA A 935 24.36 28.57 38.38
C ALA A 935 23.21 28.19 37.44
N GLU A 936 22.86 26.91 37.34
CA GLU A 936 21.73 26.41 36.56
C GLU A 936 20.39 26.97 37.09
N GLN A 937 20.18 26.95 38.40
CA GLN A 937 19.01 27.58 39.05
C GLN A 937 18.95 29.10 38.79
N GLN A 938 20.09 29.78 38.75
CA GLN A 938 20.15 31.20 38.40
C GLN A 938 19.78 31.45 36.93
N LEU A 939 20.27 30.63 35.99
CA LEU A 939 19.87 30.66 34.57
C LEU A 939 18.37 30.42 34.41
N TYR A 940 17.78 29.39 35.02
CA TYR A 940 16.32 29.19 34.98
C TYR A 940 15.56 30.40 35.55
N SER A 941 16.05 31.02 36.63
CA SER A 941 15.44 32.24 37.20
C SER A 941 15.53 33.47 36.27
N SER A 942 16.55 33.49 35.40
CA SER A 942 16.83 34.57 34.47
C SER A 942 16.06 34.38 33.16
N LEU A 943 16.09 33.18 32.59
CA LEU A 943 15.27 32.78 31.45
C LEU A 943 13.76 32.97 31.69
N VAL A 944 13.26 32.67 32.91
CA VAL A 944 11.86 32.94 33.30
C VAL A 944 11.55 34.44 33.44
N ARG A 945 12.58 35.30 33.54
CA ARG A 945 12.47 36.76 33.52
C ARG A 945 12.46 37.29 32.09
N THR A 946 13.39 36.85 31.24
CA THR A 946 13.50 37.30 29.83
C THR A 946 12.31 36.86 28.97
N VAL A 947 11.68 35.72 29.30
CA VAL A 947 10.41 35.29 28.69
C VAL A 947 9.22 36.21 29.03
N LYS A 948 9.32 37.02 30.10
CA LYS A 948 8.29 38.00 30.52
C LYS A 948 8.55 39.42 30.03
N GLU A 949 9.69 39.68 29.40
CA GLU A 949 10.05 41.00 28.88
C GLU A 949 9.37 41.25 27.52
N GLN A 950 8.76 42.44 27.39
CA GLN A 950 7.88 42.80 26.26
C GLN A 950 8.62 43.36 25.03
N ASP A 951 9.83 43.90 25.22
CA ASP A 951 10.64 44.48 24.15
C ASP A 951 11.47 43.39 23.46
N SER A 952 11.19 43.16 22.17
CA SER A 952 11.77 42.05 21.40
C SER A 952 13.28 42.15 21.23
N ALA A 953 13.84 43.36 21.14
CA ALA A 953 15.28 43.56 20.99
C ALA A 953 16.03 43.22 22.30
N GLN A 954 15.48 43.66 23.44
CA GLN A 954 16.06 43.38 24.76
C GLN A 954 15.96 41.88 25.09
N ARG A 955 14.79 41.28 24.83
CA ARG A 955 14.57 39.84 25.00
C ARG A 955 15.51 38.99 24.13
N LEU A 956 15.77 39.38 22.88
CA LEU A 956 16.70 38.66 22.01
C LEU A 956 18.15 38.78 22.52
N HIS A 957 18.60 39.97 22.91
CA HIS A 957 19.93 40.16 23.50
C HIS A 957 20.11 39.35 24.80
N ALA A 958 19.11 39.36 25.68
CA ALA A 958 19.15 38.62 26.93
C ALA A 958 19.15 37.10 26.70
N LEU A 959 18.31 36.58 25.80
CA LEU A 959 18.34 35.16 25.39
C LEU A 959 19.72 34.75 24.81
N GLN A 960 20.41 35.65 24.13
CA GLN A 960 21.74 35.40 23.57
C GLN A 960 22.84 35.38 24.65
N LEU A 961 22.70 36.16 25.73
CA LEU A 961 23.55 36.07 26.92
C LEU A 961 23.32 34.76 27.69
N GLU A 962 22.05 34.38 27.92
CA GLU A 962 21.69 33.10 28.55
C GLU A 962 22.23 31.91 27.73
N LEU A 963 22.10 31.93 26.40
CA LEU A 963 22.67 30.92 25.51
C LEU A 963 24.20 30.83 25.63
N THR A 964 24.90 31.97 25.74
CA THR A 964 26.35 32.01 25.91
C THR A 964 26.77 31.40 27.26
N ALA A 965 26.01 31.67 28.32
CA ALA A 965 26.25 31.10 29.65
C ALA A 965 25.97 29.58 29.69
N VAL A 966 24.92 29.10 29.03
CA VAL A 966 24.63 27.67 28.86
C VAL A 966 25.73 26.97 28.07
N GLN A 967 26.26 27.59 27.00
CA GLN A 967 27.39 27.06 26.24
C GLN A 967 28.65 26.95 27.12
N LEU A 968 28.91 27.93 27.99
CA LEU A 968 30.09 27.93 28.87
C LEU A 968 29.96 26.90 30.01
N LEU A 969 28.77 26.70 30.59
CA LEU A 969 28.53 25.59 31.52
C LEU A 969 28.66 24.23 30.83
N ARG A 970 28.16 24.09 29.59
CA ARG A 970 28.32 22.87 28.79
C ARG A 970 29.80 22.54 28.54
N GLN A 971 30.61 23.56 28.19
CA GLN A 971 32.06 23.43 28.05
C GLN A 971 32.72 22.92 29.34
N GLN A 972 32.40 23.53 30.49
CA GLN A 972 32.92 23.10 31.80
C GLN A 972 32.50 21.67 32.16
N LEU A 973 31.28 21.26 31.83
CA LEU A 973 30.79 19.90 32.08
C LEU A 973 31.50 18.89 31.17
N GLU A 974 31.66 19.18 29.88
CA GLU A 974 32.44 18.36 28.94
C GLU A 974 33.90 18.20 29.36
N ASP A 975 34.53 19.25 29.89
CA ASP A 975 35.91 19.18 30.39
C ASP A 975 36.00 18.39 31.71
N SER A 976 34.99 18.48 32.59
CA SER A 976 34.91 17.65 33.81
C SER A 976 34.70 16.14 33.51
N ILE A 977 33.94 15.83 32.45
CA ILE A 977 33.73 14.44 32.01
C ILE A 977 35.05 13.84 31.53
N LYS A 978 35.84 14.57 30.72
CA LYS A 978 37.18 14.12 30.26
C LYS A 978 38.09 13.79 31.44
N THR A 979 38.14 14.66 32.47
CA THR A 979 38.95 14.37 33.65
C THR A 979 38.46 13.15 34.44
N ASN A 980 37.17 12.83 34.41
CA ASN A 980 36.64 11.60 35.01
C ASN A 980 36.95 10.35 34.14
N GLU A 981 36.97 10.49 32.81
CA GLU A 981 37.40 9.45 31.86
C GLU A 981 38.91 9.15 32.02
N GLU A 982 39.76 10.18 32.11
CA GLU A 982 41.20 10.04 32.39
C GLU A 982 41.46 9.29 33.71
N LEU A 983 40.75 9.65 34.78
CA LEU A 983 40.83 8.96 36.07
C LEU A 983 40.30 7.51 36.04
N ARG A 984 39.35 7.19 35.15
CA ARG A 984 38.87 5.82 34.95
C ARG A 984 39.90 4.96 34.23
N ASP A 985 40.52 5.49 33.18
CA ASP A 985 41.60 4.80 32.47
C ASP A 985 42.82 4.57 33.39
N ASP A 986 43.14 5.53 34.27
CA ASP A 986 44.19 5.37 35.29
C ASP A 986 43.86 4.24 36.26
N LEU A 987 42.63 4.21 36.81
CA LEU A 987 42.16 3.13 37.68
C LEU A 987 42.13 1.77 36.99
N GLU A 988 41.70 1.70 35.72
CA GLU A 988 41.71 0.44 34.98
C GLU A 988 43.16 -0.05 34.73
N ARG A 989 44.09 0.86 34.43
CA ARG A 989 45.51 0.52 34.25
C ARG A 989 46.15 0.04 35.57
N GLU A 990 45.78 0.55 36.73
CA GLU A 990 46.19 -0.02 38.02
C GLU A 990 45.52 -1.37 38.32
N MET A 991 44.22 -1.55 38.00
CA MET A 991 43.56 -2.86 38.14
C MET A 991 44.20 -3.94 37.24
N GLN A 992 44.67 -3.57 36.04
CA GLN A 992 45.41 -4.49 35.17
C GLN A 992 46.79 -4.86 35.75
N LYS A 993 47.52 -3.90 36.33
CA LYS A 993 48.78 -4.16 37.05
C LYS A 993 48.58 -5.06 38.27
N ALA A 994 47.50 -4.87 39.03
CA ALA A 994 47.16 -5.70 40.19
C ALA A 994 46.96 -7.17 39.78
N LYS A 995 46.14 -7.43 38.75
CA LYS A 995 45.91 -8.78 38.21
C LYS A 995 47.18 -9.48 37.73
N LEU A 996 48.13 -8.72 37.16
CA LEU A 996 49.43 -9.25 36.74
C LEU A 996 50.32 -9.67 37.94
N ARG A 997 50.20 -9.00 39.09
CA ARG A 997 50.86 -9.43 40.33
C ARG A 997 50.21 -10.68 40.91
N GLU A 998 48.88 -10.73 40.98
CA GLU A 998 48.14 -11.91 41.46
C GLU A 998 48.50 -13.16 40.64
N GLY A 999 48.63 -13.04 39.31
CA GLY A 999 49.08 -14.12 38.43
C GLY A 999 50.48 -14.64 38.79
N ALA A 1000 51.45 -13.75 38.99
CA ALA A 1000 52.82 -14.14 39.36
C ALA A 1000 52.91 -14.80 40.76
N GLU A 1001 52.10 -14.35 41.71
CA GLU A 1001 52.02 -14.96 43.05
C GLU A 1001 51.36 -16.35 42.99
N LEU A 1002 50.29 -16.52 42.20
CA LEU A 1002 49.66 -17.82 41.95
C LEU A 1002 50.63 -18.80 41.26
N GLU A 1003 51.42 -18.35 40.28
CA GLU A 1003 52.46 -19.17 39.65
C GLU A 1003 53.56 -19.58 40.65
N SER A 1004 53.95 -18.70 41.56
CA SER A 1004 54.91 -19.02 42.63
C SER A 1004 54.38 -20.09 43.59
N VAL A 1005 53.13 -19.94 44.06
CA VAL A 1005 52.46 -20.94 44.91
C VAL A 1005 52.29 -22.27 44.17
N ARG A 1006 51.98 -22.25 42.88
CA ARG A 1006 51.86 -23.44 42.02
C ARG A 1006 53.17 -24.23 41.95
N HIS A 1007 54.32 -23.55 41.78
CA HIS A 1007 55.63 -24.21 41.80
C HIS A 1007 55.97 -24.82 43.17
N GLN A 1008 55.69 -24.10 44.27
CA GLN A 1008 55.89 -24.61 45.63
C GLN A 1008 55.05 -25.87 45.91
N LEU A 1009 53.82 -25.92 45.38
CA LEU A 1009 52.95 -27.09 45.48
C LEU A 1009 53.47 -28.29 44.69
N GLU A 1010 54.00 -28.07 43.47
CA GLU A 1010 54.63 -29.14 42.68
C GLU A 1010 55.84 -29.74 43.40
N ASP A 1011 56.71 -28.93 44.00
CA ASP A 1011 57.87 -29.43 44.75
C ASP A 1011 57.46 -30.17 46.04
N ALA A 1012 56.41 -29.71 46.74
CA ALA A 1012 55.82 -30.44 47.87
C ALA A 1012 55.22 -31.79 47.46
N GLN A 1013 54.63 -31.89 46.25
CA GLN A 1013 54.17 -33.16 45.68
C GLN A 1013 55.33 -34.09 45.32
N ARG A 1014 56.40 -33.57 44.69
CA ARG A 1014 57.63 -34.34 44.38
C ARG A 1014 58.28 -34.90 45.64
N TRP A 1015 58.32 -34.11 46.73
CA TRP A 1015 58.84 -34.57 48.02
C TRP A 1015 57.97 -35.68 48.64
N ASN A 1016 56.64 -35.54 48.60
CA ASN A 1016 55.71 -36.59 49.06
C ASN A 1016 55.84 -37.89 48.25
N ALA A 1017 55.93 -37.81 46.92
CA ALA A 1017 56.14 -38.98 46.07
C ALA A 1017 57.48 -39.70 46.41
N SER A 1018 58.55 -38.93 46.63
CA SER A 1018 59.84 -39.47 47.10
C SER A 1018 59.76 -40.10 48.51
N LEU A 1019 58.93 -39.56 49.40
CA LEU A 1019 58.71 -40.11 50.74
C LEU A 1019 57.86 -41.40 50.71
N GLN A 1020 56.80 -41.44 49.89
CA GLN A 1020 56.01 -42.67 49.64
C GLN A 1020 56.85 -43.77 48.98
N ALA A 1021 57.72 -43.44 48.01
CA ALA A 1021 58.63 -44.41 47.40
C ALA A 1021 59.58 -45.05 48.44
N ARG A 1022 60.10 -44.25 49.38
CA ARG A 1022 60.91 -44.75 50.52
C ARG A 1022 60.09 -45.61 51.48
N LEU A 1023 58.86 -45.23 51.80
CA LEU A 1023 57.97 -46.03 52.65
C LEU A 1023 57.61 -47.38 52.01
N GLY A 1024 57.32 -47.42 50.70
CA GLY A 1024 57.10 -48.66 49.96
C GLY A 1024 58.34 -49.57 49.95
N ALA A 1025 59.53 -49.01 49.79
CA ALA A 1025 60.79 -49.75 49.90
C ALA A 1025 61.04 -50.33 51.31
N ILE A 1026 60.53 -49.68 52.36
CA ILE A 1026 60.56 -50.20 53.74
C ILE A 1026 59.53 -51.31 53.94
N GLN A 1027 58.29 -51.15 53.44
CA GLN A 1027 57.24 -52.18 53.52
C GLN A 1027 57.63 -53.46 52.75
N ASN A 1028 58.36 -53.34 51.63
CA ASN A 1028 58.88 -54.50 50.88
C ASN A 1028 59.97 -55.31 51.62
N ARG A 1029 60.36 -54.92 52.84
CA ARG A 1029 61.19 -55.75 53.76
C ARG A 1029 60.37 -56.40 54.89
N GLY A 1030 59.05 -56.24 54.91
CA GLY A 1030 58.19 -56.46 56.08
C GLY A 1030 57.13 -57.57 55.96
N GLY A 1031 57.43 -58.74 55.38
CA GLY A 1031 56.52 -59.90 55.46
C GLY A 1031 57.00 -61.15 54.72
N GLY A 1032 56.91 -62.34 55.35
CA GLY A 1032 57.24 -63.61 54.67
C GLY A 1032 57.76 -64.79 55.53
N VAL A 1033 57.04 -65.16 56.60
CA VAL A 1033 57.02 -66.48 57.29
C VAL A 1033 58.15 -67.51 57.02
N GLY A 1034 59.05 -67.68 58.00
CA GLY A 1034 59.38 -68.97 58.63
C GLY A 1034 60.32 -70.01 57.96
N GLY A 1035 61.17 -70.66 58.78
CA GLY A 1035 61.66 -72.02 58.51
C GLY A 1035 63.18 -72.28 58.60
N ALA A 1036 63.55 -73.20 59.51
CA ALA A 1036 64.69 -74.13 59.45
C ALA A 1036 66.17 -73.64 59.35
N SER A 1037 66.89 -73.91 60.46
CA SER A 1037 68.24 -74.55 60.54
C SER A 1037 69.51 -73.95 59.89
N ASP A 1038 70.57 -74.02 60.71
CA ASP A 1038 71.99 -74.30 60.38
C ASP A 1038 72.90 -73.26 59.70
N SER A 1039 73.75 -72.67 60.57
CA SER A 1039 75.23 -72.65 60.47
C SER A 1039 75.95 -71.46 59.81
N CYS A 1040 77.22 -71.32 60.24
CA CYS A 1040 78.31 -70.46 59.76
C CYS A 1040 78.12 -68.93 59.69
N GLU A 1041 78.92 -68.24 60.53
CA GLU A 1041 79.99 -67.32 60.12
C GLU A 1041 79.85 -66.68 58.72
N THR A 1042 79.94 -65.35 58.55
CA THR A 1042 81.22 -64.63 58.64
C THR A 1042 81.03 -63.09 58.65
N LEU A 1043 82.03 -62.42 59.23
CA LEU A 1043 82.47 -61.00 59.06
C LEU A 1043 82.39 -60.49 57.59
N SER A 1044 82.47 -59.20 57.21
CA SER A 1044 82.38 -57.85 57.81
C SER A 1044 82.60 -56.83 56.66
N PHE A 1045 82.63 -55.51 56.95
CA PHE A 1045 83.06 -54.44 56.03
C PHE A 1045 82.09 -54.17 54.83
N SER A 1046 81.88 -52.98 54.30
CA SER A 1046 82.36 -51.59 54.58
C SER A 1046 81.13 -50.66 54.42
N GLY A 1047 81.06 -49.39 54.86
CA GLY A 1047 82.09 -48.43 55.27
C GLY A 1047 81.84 -47.11 54.54
N ASP A 1048 81.28 -46.10 55.23
CA ASP A 1048 80.84 -44.83 54.63
C ASP A 1048 82.01 -43.98 54.10
N GLN A 1049 81.87 -43.44 52.88
CA GLN A 1049 82.52 -42.21 52.36
C GLN A 1049 81.74 -41.67 51.15
N THR A 1050 81.71 -40.38 50.77
CA THR A 1050 81.99 -39.08 51.44
C THR A 1050 81.52 -37.97 50.48
N SER A 1051 80.78 -36.94 50.96
CA SER A 1051 80.85 -35.51 50.56
C SER A 1051 79.71 -34.74 51.27
N TYR A 1052 79.90 -33.75 52.15
CA TYR A 1052 80.48 -32.41 51.95
C TYR A 1052 79.80 -31.66 50.79
N MET A 1053 78.91 -30.69 51.06
CA MET A 1053 79.13 -29.31 51.54
C MET A 1053 79.48 -28.32 50.42
N SER A 1054 78.76 -27.19 50.37
CA SER A 1054 79.36 -25.90 50.70
C SER A 1054 78.30 -24.84 51.08
N ILE A 1055 78.69 -23.83 51.84
CA ILE A 1055 77.94 -22.60 52.13
C ILE A 1055 78.88 -21.41 51.91
N CYS A 1056 78.51 -20.49 51.02
CA CYS A 1056 78.95 -19.09 50.88
C CYS A 1056 77.83 -18.40 50.07
N VAL A 1057 77.29 -17.20 50.35
CA VAL A 1057 77.80 -15.95 50.96
C VAL A 1057 78.72 -15.15 50.01
N GLY A 1058 78.27 -13.93 49.66
CA GLY A 1058 78.88 -13.04 48.66
C GLY A 1058 78.21 -13.15 47.29
N GLU A 1059 77.99 -12.08 46.51
CA GLU A 1059 78.13 -10.62 46.77
C GLU A 1059 77.00 -9.90 46.01
N GLY A 1060 76.67 -8.64 46.36
CA GLY A 1060 75.55 -7.90 45.76
C GLY A 1060 75.98 -6.97 44.61
N VAL A 1061 75.14 -6.84 43.58
CA VAL A 1061 75.26 -5.82 42.50
C VAL A 1061 73.88 -5.30 42.08
N ASP A 1062 73.68 -4.00 42.32
CA ASP A 1062 72.74 -3.03 41.72
C ASP A 1062 71.40 -3.46 41.07
N ASP A 1063 70.30 -3.10 41.75
CA ASP A 1063 69.00 -2.80 41.13
C ASP A 1063 69.06 -1.46 40.33
N SER A 1064 69.82 -1.42 39.23
CA SER A 1064 70.03 -0.21 38.41
C SER A 1064 69.58 -0.32 36.94
N LEU A 1065 68.73 -1.31 36.62
CA LEU A 1065 68.23 -1.55 35.26
C LEU A 1065 66.76 -1.12 35.04
N SER A 1066 66.09 -0.60 36.06
CA SER A 1066 64.66 -0.22 36.03
C SER A 1066 64.38 1.17 35.42
N GLU A 1067 65.39 2.06 35.37
CA GLU A 1067 65.23 3.49 35.01
C GLU A 1067 66.15 3.94 33.84
N LEU A 1068 66.31 3.10 32.82
CA LEU A 1068 67.03 3.47 31.58
C LEU A 1068 66.07 3.55 30.39
N SER A 1069 66.24 4.60 29.57
CA SER A 1069 65.32 4.88 28.48
C SER A 1069 65.50 3.92 27.30
N ALA A 1070 64.44 3.74 26.51
CA ALA A 1070 64.45 2.93 25.28
C ALA A 1070 65.41 3.45 24.19
N GLN A 1071 66.04 4.62 24.40
CA GLN A 1071 67.02 5.21 23.48
C GLN A 1071 68.47 4.82 23.87
N GLU A 1072 68.76 4.62 25.15
CA GLU A 1072 70.07 4.19 25.65
C GLU A 1072 70.31 2.68 25.42
N LEU A 1073 69.26 1.87 25.60
CA LEU A 1073 69.27 0.44 25.24
C LEU A 1073 69.68 0.20 23.77
N ARG A 1074 69.35 1.13 22.86
CA ARG A 1074 69.69 1.01 21.43
C ARG A 1074 71.17 1.30 21.11
N GLN A 1075 71.92 1.96 22.00
CA GLN A 1075 73.37 2.15 21.80
C GLN A 1075 74.21 0.95 22.27
N LYS A 1076 73.80 0.22 23.33
CA LYS A 1076 74.53 -0.98 23.77
C LYS A 1076 74.45 -2.17 22.81
N VAL A 1077 73.41 -2.26 21.98
CA VAL A 1077 73.17 -3.35 21.01
C VAL A 1077 74.05 -3.24 19.74
N ILE A 1078 74.90 -2.21 19.62
CA ILE A 1078 75.78 -1.98 18.44
C ILE A 1078 77.27 -2.24 18.81
N SER A 1079 77.55 -2.91 19.93
CA SER A 1079 78.92 -3.18 20.42
C SER A 1079 79.24 -4.62 20.82
N TYR A 1080 78.49 -5.60 20.27
CA TYR A 1080 78.83 -7.03 20.25
C TYR A 1080 78.35 -7.68 18.95
#